data_AF-A0A0J9UM61-F1
#
_entry.id   AF-A0A0J9UM61-F1
#
_cell.length_a   1.000
_cell.length_b   1.000
_cell.length_c   1.000
_cell.angle_alpha   90.00
_cell.angle_beta   90.00
_cell.angle_gamma   90.00
#
_symmetry.space_group_name_H-M   'P 1'
#
loop_
_entity.id
_entity.type
_entity.pdbx_description
1 polymer ?
#
loop_
_entity_poly.entity_id
_entity_poly.type
_entity_poly.pdbx_seq_one_letter_code
_entity_poly.pdbx_strand_id
1 'polypeptide(L)'
;MTKSMFERTKDKFARKNSSSSQAEWRLSRRDVRGVNDAGTSWNTNNPFLDPLSTTQPSNETRESNLKSPGALLDLPTINLLAQDAPPAYTASACPSTSSSLASITSAEDKYAFLSTFDTVFLIDDSGAMAGRSWREVRDALLAITSICTSHDPDGVDVYFLNHKSGARGSATQAPNGYNNIRNPAGVQRLFESVRPSGATPTGNRLQSILNPGLKDYRVKAKVGEYEVDALPDTGAKYNFISQQFVVKGCLVPDNTTPEAIQLPCGKTVISPGTVKVPFVFQGEIKKYVLDCRILPGCTSDLVLSGSFLRATKTLTKFKNRIQGVLRNLKTCPRVSLLGNEEQRLWGRLNGHHVLALPDTGSDVMLVSAQWAKSNYLEVDYSPEHHLELEQGDGSKFFTIGCIHNATWTFGDSEQQTSWDFYVVNDLPVDILFSNEFIFEFDLFSKFEHFMVDHEFSLGSPGFYNVRLISKYSPELARLEEESNNDLRSPSAVRVERVRRDRIRDTIDALDDPAKQSEARVKEKQRQKQWDTRRKEHERQQKLAAIDPGQATAQGEGDGQQSPKPKKHWWERLEIGVFDRNGKALDFRDVDQGLRSDADTIFNIGFMCKGFTVLAITCLVTDGEVHWDDRADTFLDDLCYTNVGNSTIRDLLSHRIGLFWSDALFVGPNNKLLLSKTQGTTLLASLDISRPPRQDFIYNNFGYHAVGCIIEKISGISYGEFLANRILEPLNMTWTFTEQPSRMDGNISVAYLAYHDLKLRGVPSPRISSDTVAFSAGGIRSCMRDLLVFYGSLLRAIVTSTRIEELSINVEEFRTIFDASIPLKASKALREQSYGMGWGSTQLPNQVSEITSNSGILDTYPTIGGLVN
;
A
#
# COMPACT_ATOMS: atom_id res chain seq x y z
N MET A 1 -18.16 45.11 -60.51
CA MET A 1 -17.39 43.85 -60.39
C MET A 1 -17.81 43.14 -59.09
N THR A 2 -17.58 41.82 -58.98
CA THR A 2 -17.67 40.93 -57.78
C THR A 2 -18.17 41.59 -56.48
N LYS A 3 -19.46 41.43 -56.07
CA LYS A 3 -20.14 40.24 -55.48
C LYS A 3 -19.67 39.85 -54.05
N SER A 4 -20.52 39.42 -53.10
CA SER A 4 -21.83 39.90 -52.56
C SER A 4 -22.43 38.88 -51.55
N MET A 5 -23.13 39.37 -50.51
CA MET A 5 -24.25 38.75 -49.74
C MET A 5 -24.09 37.52 -48.80
N PHE A 6 -24.68 37.68 -47.59
CA PHE A 6 -25.61 36.80 -46.84
C PHE A 6 -25.21 35.50 -46.10
N GLU A 7 -25.54 35.50 -44.79
CA GLU A 7 -26.44 34.59 -44.03
C GLU A 7 -26.35 33.03 -44.02
N ARG A 8 -26.33 32.49 -42.77
CA ARG A 8 -27.03 31.27 -42.25
C ARG A 8 -26.61 29.91 -42.93
N THR A 9 -27.04 28.69 -42.53
CA THR A 9 -28.07 28.21 -41.57
C THR A 9 -27.77 26.81 -40.98
N LYS A 10 -28.11 26.60 -39.70
CA LYS A 10 -28.75 25.45 -39.00
C LYS A 10 -28.68 23.95 -39.44
N ASP A 11 -28.62 23.13 -38.37
CA ASP A 11 -29.39 21.90 -38.02
C ASP A 11 -29.25 20.54 -38.78
N LYS A 12 -28.80 19.52 -38.02
CA LYS A 12 -29.34 18.15 -37.80
C LYS A 12 -29.73 17.24 -38.98
N PHE A 13 -29.25 15.98 -38.96
CA PHE A 13 -30.02 14.72 -38.72
C PHE A 13 -29.11 13.47 -38.88
N ALA A 14 -29.57 12.26 -38.58
CA ALA A 14 -29.27 11.55 -37.31
C ALA A 14 -29.37 10.01 -37.45
N ARG A 15 -28.78 9.25 -36.48
CA ARG A 15 -28.87 7.77 -36.29
C ARG A 15 -28.18 6.95 -37.41
N LYS A 16 -27.64 5.74 -37.22
CA LYS A 16 -27.38 4.78 -36.11
C LYS A 16 -26.00 4.12 -36.44
N ASN A 17 -25.31 3.22 -35.71
CA ASN A 17 -25.40 2.36 -34.50
C ASN A 17 -23.89 2.12 -34.08
N SER A 18 -23.41 1.49 -32.99
CA SER A 18 -23.91 0.97 -31.69
C SER A 18 -22.68 0.56 -30.82
N SER A 19 -22.93 -0.03 -29.64
CA SER A 19 -22.06 -0.98 -28.91
C SER A 19 -20.64 -0.56 -28.46
N SER A 20 -20.60 -0.13 -27.19
CA SER A 20 -19.81 -0.68 -26.06
C SER A 20 -18.32 -0.32 -25.81
N SER A 21 -18.08 0.06 -24.55
CA SER A 21 -16.84 -0.07 -23.74
C SER A 21 -15.61 0.77 -24.15
N GLN A 22 -14.71 1.19 -23.25
CA GLN A 22 -14.84 1.54 -21.81
C GLN A 22 -13.76 2.61 -21.49
N ALA A 23 -13.80 3.24 -20.32
CA ALA A 23 -12.86 4.30 -19.94
C ALA A 23 -11.80 3.84 -18.92
N GLU A 24 -10.58 4.40 -19.00
CA GLU A 24 -9.91 4.98 -17.82
C GLU A 24 -8.81 5.98 -18.24
N TRP A 25 -8.67 7.04 -17.43
CA TRP A 25 -7.46 7.85 -17.24
C TRP A 25 -7.44 8.22 -15.75
N ARG A 26 -6.29 8.14 -15.07
CA ARG A 26 -6.09 8.77 -13.75
C ARG A 26 -4.65 9.26 -13.58
N LEU A 27 -4.52 10.39 -12.91
CA LEU A 27 -3.28 10.95 -12.39
C LEU A 27 -2.97 10.37 -10.99
N SER A 28 -1.78 10.68 -10.45
CA SER A 28 -1.44 10.47 -9.04
C SER A 28 -0.82 11.73 -8.40
N ARG A 29 -0.71 11.69 -7.07
CA ARG A 29 -0.04 12.65 -6.16
C ARG A 29 1.02 11.85 -5.34
N ARG A 30 1.48 12.40 -4.18
CA ARG A 30 1.93 11.69 -2.94
C ARG A 30 3.41 11.33 -2.81
N ASP A 31 4.00 11.26 -1.60
CA ASP A 31 3.60 11.79 -0.26
C ASP A 31 4.86 11.90 0.62
N VAL A 32 4.91 12.83 1.58
CA VAL A 32 5.93 12.86 2.67
C VAL A 32 5.28 12.50 4.03
N ARG A 33 6.09 12.01 4.98
CA ARG A 33 5.66 11.28 6.20
C ARG A 33 6.56 11.59 7.41
N GLY A 34 6.10 11.24 8.62
CA GLY A 34 6.93 11.01 9.81
C GLY A 34 6.12 11.07 11.12
N VAL A 35 6.48 10.44 12.26
CA VAL A 35 7.56 9.49 12.63
C VAL A 35 7.04 8.62 13.81
N ASN A 36 7.73 7.53 14.20
CA ASN A 36 7.40 6.61 15.30
C ASN A 36 8.69 6.10 16.02
N ASP A 37 8.60 5.49 17.23
CA ASP A 37 9.34 4.25 17.67
C ASP A 37 9.69 4.09 19.17
N ALA A 38 9.65 2.81 19.63
CA ALA A 38 10.45 2.16 20.69
C ALA A 38 10.17 0.62 20.69
N GLY A 39 11.09 -0.27 21.14
CA GLY A 39 10.92 -1.74 21.06
C GLY A 39 11.79 -2.61 21.99
N THR A 40 11.77 -3.95 21.82
CA THR A 40 12.55 -4.95 22.62
C THR A 40 12.74 -6.32 21.92
N SER A 41 13.50 -7.25 22.53
CA SER A 41 14.12 -8.46 21.93
C SER A 41 13.49 -9.83 22.31
N TRP A 42 13.89 -10.93 21.61
CA TRP A 42 13.41 -12.31 21.85
C TRP A 42 14.46 -13.43 21.73
N ASN A 43 14.12 -14.61 22.27
CA ASN A 43 14.90 -15.86 22.35
C ASN A 43 14.63 -16.84 21.20
N THR A 44 15.52 -17.82 21.00
CA THR A 44 15.39 -18.92 20.04
C THR A 44 15.25 -20.29 20.70
N ASN A 45 14.31 -21.12 20.21
CA ASN A 45 14.32 -22.60 20.26
C ASN A 45 13.08 -23.16 19.52
N ASN A 46 13.22 -24.27 18.79
CA ASN A 46 12.13 -24.92 18.05
C ASN A 46 12.00 -26.40 18.46
N PRO A 47 10.86 -26.87 19.04
CA PRO A 47 10.76 -28.19 19.66
C PRO A 47 10.29 -29.33 18.73
N PHE A 48 10.35 -29.17 17.39
CA PHE A 48 9.72 -30.10 16.44
C PHE A 48 10.67 -30.73 15.41
N LEU A 49 11.89 -31.09 15.82
CA LEU A 49 12.78 -31.96 15.04
C LEU A 49 13.03 -33.26 15.81
N ASP A 50 12.68 -34.40 15.19
CA ASP A 50 12.96 -35.75 15.71
C ASP A 50 13.45 -36.64 14.54
N PRO A 51 14.60 -37.34 14.62
CA PRO A 51 15.31 -37.81 13.42
C PRO A 51 15.21 -39.31 13.12
N LEU A 52 14.84 -39.66 11.88
CA LEU A 52 14.97 -41.00 11.29
C LEU A 52 15.29 -40.87 9.78
N SER A 53 16.12 -41.71 9.15
CA SER A 53 17.00 -42.78 9.66
C SER A 53 18.10 -43.11 8.65
N THR A 54 19.24 -43.65 9.12
CA THR A 54 20.23 -44.36 8.28
C THR A 54 20.88 -45.53 9.03
N THR A 55 21.23 -46.56 8.27
CA THR A 55 21.66 -47.91 8.67
C THR A 55 22.88 -48.00 9.61
N GLN A 56 22.89 -49.04 10.47
CA GLN A 56 24.07 -49.50 11.23
C GLN A 56 25.21 -50.02 10.32
N PRO A 57 26.42 -50.31 10.87
CA PRO A 57 26.68 -51.67 11.39
C PRO A 57 27.53 -51.77 12.68
N SER A 58 27.27 -52.79 13.52
CA SER A 58 28.14 -53.35 14.58
C SER A 58 28.48 -52.44 15.80
N ASN A 59 28.83 -52.91 17.00
CA ASN A 59 29.12 -54.28 17.48
C ASN A 59 28.80 -54.48 19.00
N GLU A 60 28.84 -55.74 19.46
CA GLU A 60 29.11 -56.22 20.85
C GLU A 60 28.25 -55.77 22.08
N THR A 61 27.57 -56.76 22.70
CA THR A 61 27.32 -57.02 24.16
C THR A 61 26.86 -55.89 25.11
N ARG A 62 25.96 -56.09 26.10
CA ARG A 62 25.83 -57.25 27.00
C ARG A 62 24.48 -57.26 27.78
N GLU A 63 24.11 -58.44 28.31
CA GLU A 63 23.27 -58.79 29.49
C GLU A 63 22.66 -57.64 30.36
N SER A 64 21.42 -57.68 30.91
CA SER A 64 20.43 -58.77 31.09
C SER A 64 19.04 -58.28 31.62
N ASN A 65 18.00 -59.15 31.56
CA ASN A 65 16.92 -59.40 32.56
C ASN A 65 16.01 -58.24 33.10
N LEU A 66 14.71 -58.41 33.41
CA LEU A 66 13.76 -59.55 33.40
C LEU A 66 12.28 -59.06 33.54
N LYS A 67 11.32 -59.91 33.12
CA LYS A 67 9.88 -60.01 33.57
C LYS A 67 8.82 -58.95 33.18
N SER A 68 7.96 -59.35 32.24
CA SER A 68 6.48 -59.20 32.28
C SER A 68 5.86 -60.31 33.20
N PRO A 69 4.52 -60.40 33.51
CA PRO A 69 3.33 -60.45 32.61
C PRO A 69 2.10 -59.63 33.13
N GLY A 70 0.90 -59.60 32.51
CA GLY A 70 0.40 -60.08 31.19
C GLY A 70 -1.11 -60.47 31.20
N ALA A 71 -1.69 -60.79 30.02
CA ALA A 71 -2.98 -61.50 29.78
C ALA A 71 -4.31 -60.71 30.03
N LEU A 72 -5.50 -61.02 29.45
CA LEU A 72 -5.99 -62.04 28.46
C LEU A 72 -7.42 -61.69 27.90
N LEU A 73 -7.91 -62.46 26.89
CA LEU A 73 -9.30 -62.62 26.36
C LEU A 73 -9.93 -61.50 25.50
N ASP A 74 -11.01 -61.73 24.73
CA ASP A 74 -11.25 -62.65 23.57
C ASP A 74 -12.69 -62.54 23.01
N LEU A 75 -12.85 -62.19 21.72
CA LEU A 75 -13.81 -62.72 20.69
C LEU A 75 -15.37 -62.74 20.98
N PRO A 76 -16.28 -63.09 20.01
CA PRO A 76 -16.11 -63.65 18.65
C PRO A 76 -16.89 -62.94 17.49
N THR A 77 -16.99 -63.62 16.34
CA THR A 77 -17.45 -63.10 15.02
C THR A 77 -18.64 -63.88 14.44
N ILE A 78 -19.46 -63.26 13.57
CA ILE A 78 -20.33 -63.93 12.57
C ILE A 78 -20.12 -63.27 11.18
N ASN A 79 -20.37 -64.01 10.09
CA ASN A 79 -19.91 -63.75 8.71
C ASN A 79 -20.94 -64.29 7.66
N LEU A 80 -20.57 -64.34 6.36
CA LEU A 80 -21.26 -64.93 5.18
C LEU A 80 -22.28 -63.99 4.49
N LEU A 81 -22.50 -63.94 3.16
CA LEU A 81 -21.90 -64.49 1.91
C LEU A 81 -22.61 -63.80 0.69
N ALA A 82 -22.29 -63.88 -0.61
CA ALA A 82 -21.23 -64.48 -1.47
C ALA A 82 -21.23 -63.82 -2.89
N GLN A 83 -20.14 -64.01 -3.68
CA GLN A 83 -20.09 -64.28 -5.16
C GLN A 83 -20.69 -63.26 -6.18
N ASP A 84 -20.18 -63.05 -7.41
CA ASP A 84 -19.17 -63.72 -8.27
C ASP A 84 -18.38 -62.72 -9.16
N ALA A 85 -17.45 -63.19 -10.03
CA ALA A 85 -16.60 -62.39 -10.96
C ALA A 85 -16.22 -63.22 -12.23
N PRO A 86 -15.47 -62.72 -13.26
CA PRO A 86 -14.97 -61.37 -13.57
C PRO A 86 -15.72 -60.78 -14.81
N PRO A 87 -15.23 -60.54 -16.07
CA PRO A 87 -13.91 -60.64 -16.76
C PRO A 87 -13.33 -59.26 -17.22
N ALA A 88 -12.49 -59.20 -18.26
CA ALA A 88 -11.90 -57.96 -18.83
C ALA A 88 -11.72 -57.99 -20.38
N TYR A 89 -11.79 -56.83 -21.06
CA TYR A 89 -11.24 -56.54 -22.40
C TYR A 89 -11.22 -54.99 -22.68
N THR A 90 -10.80 -54.55 -23.87
CA THR A 90 -10.03 -53.28 -24.05
C THR A 90 -10.69 -52.12 -24.85
N ALA A 91 -10.30 -50.89 -24.47
CA ALA A 91 -9.99 -49.71 -25.32
C ALA A 91 -11.06 -48.66 -25.71
N SER A 92 -10.60 -47.39 -25.63
CA SER A 92 -10.98 -46.19 -26.40
C SER A 92 -12.36 -45.53 -26.24
N ALA A 93 -12.42 -44.46 -25.44
CA ALA A 93 -12.89 -43.14 -25.89
C ALA A 93 -12.43 -42.03 -24.91
N CYS A 94 -12.04 -40.85 -25.42
CA CYS A 94 -12.05 -39.62 -24.64
C CYS A 94 -13.41 -38.92 -24.80
N PRO A 95 -13.94 -38.33 -23.72
CA PRO A 95 -14.60 -37.03 -23.83
C PRO A 95 -13.89 -35.99 -22.96
N SER A 96 -13.66 -34.80 -23.51
CA SER A 96 -13.23 -33.64 -22.76
C SER A 96 -14.41 -32.98 -22.05
N THR A 97 -14.44 -33.01 -20.72
CA THR A 97 -15.32 -32.16 -19.91
C THR A 97 -14.56 -31.59 -18.72
N SER A 98 -14.42 -30.27 -18.66
CA SER A 98 -14.02 -29.57 -17.45
C SER A 98 -15.14 -29.68 -16.41
N SER A 99 -14.92 -30.42 -15.32
CA SER A 99 -15.82 -30.39 -14.16
C SER A 99 -15.86 -28.99 -13.57
N SER A 100 -17.06 -28.44 -13.40
CA SER A 100 -17.25 -27.15 -12.74
C SER A 100 -17.07 -27.29 -11.22
N LEU A 101 -16.63 -26.23 -10.56
CA LEU A 101 -16.31 -26.21 -9.13
C LEU A 101 -17.49 -26.62 -8.21
N ALA A 102 -18.72 -26.60 -8.75
CA ALA A 102 -19.95 -26.94 -8.05
C ALA A 102 -20.17 -28.45 -7.81
N SER A 103 -19.37 -29.35 -8.39
CA SER A 103 -19.57 -30.81 -8.27
C SER A 103 -18.76 -31.49 -7.15
N ILE A 104 -18.04 -30.74 -6.32
CA ILE A 104 -17.12 -31.29 -5.30
C ILE A 104 -17.80 -31.40 -3.92
N THR A 105 -18.76 -30.53 -3.61
CA THR A 105 -19.56 -30.63 -2.38
C THR A 105 -20.70 -31.63 -2.55
N SER A 106 -20.54 -32.85 -2.04
CA SER A 106 -21.66 -33.77 -1.85
C SER A 106 -22.56 -33.26 -0.70
N ALA A 107 -23.80 -33.78 -0.60
CA ALA A 107 -24.70 -33.37 0.48
C ALA A 107 -24.27 -33.88 1.87
N GLU A 108 -23.33 -34.82 1.93
CA GLU A 108 -22.90 -35.51 3.15
C GLU A 108 -21.65 -34.86 3.78
N ASP A 109 -20.81 -34.21 2.96
CA ASP A 109 -19.62 -33.49 3.42
C ASP A 109 -19.63 -32.02 2.94
N LYS A 110 -19.82 -31.11 3.90
CA LYS A 110 -19.85 -29.65 3.69
C LYS A 110 -18.45 -29.03 3.56
N TYR A 111 -17.40 -29.76 3.89
CA TYR A 111 -16.01 -29.31 3.95
C TYR A 111 -15.13 -29.96 2.87
N ALA A 112 -15.67 -30.89 2.08
CA ALA A 112 -15.01 -31.55 0.94
C ALA A 112 -14.26 -30.58 -0.01
N PHE A 113 -14.72 -29.33 -0.16
CA PHE A 113 -14.03 -28.33 -0.98
C PHE A 113 -12.61 -27.97 -0.46
N LEU A 114 -12.34 -28.15 0.83
CA LEU A 114 -11.03 -27.90 1.44
C LEU A 114 -9.94 -28.78 0.84
N SER A 115 -10.27 -30.00 0.37
CA SER A 115 -9.32 -30.89 -0.31
C SER A 115 -8.87 -30.40 -1.70
N THR A 116 -9.20 -29.17 -2.08
CA THR A 116 -8.70 -28.49 -3.29
C THR A 116 -7.74 -27.34 -2.98
N PHE A 117 -7.39 -27.14 -1.71
CA PHE A 117 -6.50 -26.08 -1.21
C PHE A 117 -5.44 -26.65 -0.25
N ASP A 118 -4.37 -25.87 -0.07
CA ASP A 118 -3.35 -26.00 0.99
C ASP A 118 -3.74 -24.99 2.09
N THR A 119 -3.95 -25.47 3.33
CA THR A 119 -4.60 -24.70 4.40
C THR A 119 -3.61 -23.90 5.23
N VAL A 120 -3.36 -22.66 4.82
CA VAL A 120 -2.47 -21.72 5.51
C VAL A 120 -3.24 -20.76 6.44
N PHE A 121 -2.89 -20.75 7.73
CA PHE A 121 -3.34 -19.76 8.70
C PHE A 121 -2.29 -18.66 8.90
N LEU A 122 -2.72 -17.39 8.87
CA LEU A 122 -1.92 -16.23 9.28
C LEU A 122 -2.51 -15.63 10.56
N ILE A 123 -1.68 -15.51 11.60
CA ILE A 123 -2.10 -15.17 12.96
C ILE A 123 -1.44 -13.86 13.40
N ASP A 124 -2.24 -12.91 13.91
CA ASP A 124 -1.71 -11.76 14.62
C ASP A 124 -1.19 -12.16 16.00
N ASP A 125 0.09 -11.90 16.23
CA ASP A 125 0.82 -12.04 17.47
C ASP A 125 1.38 -10.68 17.94
N SER A 126 0.80 -9.56 17.51
CA SER A 126 1.14 -8.22 18.00
C SER A 126 0.90 -8.09 19.50
N GLY A 127 1.51 -7.09 20.14
CA GLY A 127 1.31 -6.82 21.57
C GLY A 127 -0.17 -6.60 21.97
N ALA A 128 -1.03 -6.21 21.04
CA ALA A 128 -2.48 -6.03 21.25
C ALA A 128 -3.23 -7.37 21.48
N MET A 129 -2.68 -8.49 21.03
CA MET A 129 -3.32 -9.81 21.14
C MET A 129 -3.08 -10.48 22.50
N ALA A 130 -2.24 -9.91 23.36
CA ALA A 130 -1.87 -10.48 24.65
C ALA A 130 -3.07 -10.74 25.59
N GLY A 131 -3.02 -11.85 26.33
CA GLY A 131 -3.96 -12.12 27.42
C GLY A 131 -5.24 -12.86 27.00
N ARG A 132 -6.29 -12.15 26.58
CA ARG A 132 -7.58 -12.78 26.22
C ARG A 132 -7.58 -13.28 24.77
N SER A 133 -7.36 -12.39 23.81
CA SER A 133 -7.45 -12.68 22.37
C SER A 133 -6.55 -13.84 21.94
N TRP A 134 -5.32 -13.93 22.45
CA TRP A 134 -4.40 -15.06 22.20
C TRP A 134 -4.98 -16.43 22.57
N ARG A 135 -5.75 -16.52 23.67
CA ARG A 135 -6.42 -17.77 24.07
C ARG A 135 -7.62 -18.07 23.19
N GLU A 136 -8.41 -17.06 22.84
CA GLU A 136 -9.58 -17.24 21.97
C GLU A 136 -9.18 -17.67 20.55
N VAL A 137 -8.10 -17.09 19.98
CA VAL A 137 -7.55 -17.53 18.68
C VAL A 137 -6.95 -18.93 18.77
N ARG A 138 -6.22 -19.27 19.84
CA ARG A 138 -5.76 -20.65 20.08
C ARG A 138 -6.93 -21.63 20.10
N ASP A 139 -7.96 -21.32 20.88
CA ASP A 139 -9.08 -22.24 21.13
C ASP A 139 -9.96 -22.40 19.88
N ALA A 140 -10.09 -21.35 19.06
CA ALA A 140 -10.69 -21.44 17.72
C ALA A 140 -9.87 -22.32 16.76
N LEU A 141 -8.54 -22.15 16.71
CA LEU A 141 -7.65 -22.99 15.88
C LEU A 141 -7.68 -24.46 16.33
N LEU A 142 -7.69 -24.74 17.64
CA LEU A 142 -7.84 -26.09 18.18
C LEU A 142 -9.14 -26.77 17.73
N ALA A 143 -10.24 -26.02 17.62
CA ALA A 143 -11.52 -26.54 17.16
C ALA A 143 -11.55 -26.85 15.65
N ILE A 144 -10.97 -25.98 14.81
CA ILE A 144 -11.02 -26.15 13.34
C ILE A 144 -9.91 -27.03 12.76
N THR A 145 -8.76 -27.18 13.45
CA THR A 145 -7.61 -27.95 12.95
C THR A 145 -8.03 -29.35 12.51
N SER A 146 -8.80 -30.07 13.34
CA SER A 146 -9.25 -31.43 13.04
C SER A 146 -10.14 -31.54 11.79
N ILE A 147 -10.83 -30.46 11.41
CA ILE A 147 -11.66 -30.39 10.19
C ILE A 147 -10.76 -30.14 8.98
N CYS A 148 -9.82 -29.19 9.08
CA CYS A 148 -8.88 -28.92 8.00
C CYS A 148 -8.01 -30.16 7.71
N THR A 149 -7.41 -30.78 8.73
CA THR A 149 -6.54 -31.97 8.59
C THR A 149 -7.28 -33.26 8.20
N SER A 150 -8.63 -33.27 8.13
CA SER A 150 -9.37 -34.40 7.53
C SER A 150 -9.55 -34.28 6.02
N HIS A 151 -9.25 -33.12 5.43
CA HIS A 151 -9.33 -32.86 4.00
C HIS A 151 -7.97 -32.45 3.39
N ASP A 152 -7.04 -31.98 4.22
CA ASP A 152 -5.71 -31.52 3.83
C ASP A 152 -4.64 -32.62 4.12
N PRO A 153 -4.00 -33.24 3.10
CA PRO A 153 -3.23 -34.48 3.29
C PRO A 153 -1.89 -34.35 4.03
N ASP A 154 -1.26 -33.17 4.03
CA ASP A 154 0.06 -32.97 4.66
C ASP A 154 0.04 -32.14 5.96
N GLY A 155 -0.99 -31.30 6.17
CA GLY A 155 -1.38 -30.78 7.48
C GLY A 155 -2.15 -29.47 7.40
N VAL A 156 -1.93 -28.58 8.36
CA VAL A 156 -2.17 -27.14 8.19
C VAL A 156 -0.89 -26.37 8.46
N ASP A 157 -0.69 -25.29 7.72
CA ASP A 157 0.49 -24.42 7.84
C ASP A 157 0.14 -23.17 8.65
N VAL A 158 1.03 -22.73 9.54
CA VAL A 158 0.76 -21.61 10.47
C VAL A 158 1.87 -20.58 10.48
N TYR A 159 1.55 -19.34 10.15
CA TYR A 159 2.49 -18.20 10.16
C TYR A 159 2.01 -17.14 11.17
N PHE A 160 2.95 -16.51 11.87
CA PHE A 160 2.67 -15.37 12.76
C PHE A 160 3.18 -14.07 12.14
N LEU A 161 2.57 -12.93 12.50
CA LEU A 161 2.94 -11.63 11.92
C LEU A 161 4.35 -11.16 12.31
N ASN A 162 4.73 -11.27 13.58
CA ASN A 162 6.03 -10.87 14.11
C ASN A 162 6.96 -12.07 14.26
N HIS A 163 6.47 -13.14 14.90
CA HIS A 163 7.26 -14.32 15.19
C HIS A 163 7.57 -15.13 13.93
N LYS A 164 8.80 -15.64 13.89
CA LYS A 164 9.38 -16.39 12.77
C LYS A 164 9.86 -17.74 13.29
N SER A 165 9.42 -18.82 12.65
CA SER A 165 10.01 -20.14 12.90
C SER A 165 11.40 -20.22 12.27
N GLY A 166 12.21 -21.19 12.69
CA GLY A 166 13.43 -21.58 11.97
C GLY A 166 13.18 -22.50 10.76
N ALA A 167 11.94 -22.62 10.27
CA ALA A 167 11.64 -23.50 9.14
C ALA A 167 11.99 -22.82 7.82
N ARG A 168 12.79 -23.50 7.00
CA ARG A 168 13.09 -23.09 5.62
C ARG A 168 11.86 -23.34 4.74
N GLY A 169 11.62 -22.43 3.80
CA GLY A 169 10.55 -22.59 2.81
C GLY A 169 10.81 -23.76 1.87
N SER A 170 9.74 -24.27 1.25
CA SER A 170 9.79 -25.34 0.26
C SER A 170 9.44 -24.81 -1.13
N ALA A 171 9.22 -25.71 -2.11
CA ALA A 171 8.70 -25.33 -3.42
C ALA A 171 7.20 -24.95 -3.42
N THR A 172 6.52 -25.10 -2.28
CA THR A 172 5.11 -24.73 -2.06
C THR A 172 4.90 -23.80 -0.86
N GLN A 173 5.74 -23.91 0.18
CA GLN A 173 5.57 -23.24 1.47
C GLN A 173 6.57 -22.09 1.66
N ALA A 174 6.12 -20.97 2.24
CA ALA A 174 6.96 -19.81 2.51
C ALA A 174 7.93 -20.06 3.69
N PRO A 175 9.08 -19.36 3.76
CA PRO A 175 10.00 -19.49 4.88
C PRO A 175 9.45 -18.85 6.16
N ASN A 176 9.92 -19.34 7.31
CA ASN A 176 9.54 -18.88 8.66
C ASN A 176 8.08 -19.19 9.07
N GLY A 177 7.49 -20.28 8.56
CA GLY A 177 6.19 -20.84 8.95
C GLY A 177 6.29 -22.09 9.84
N TYR A 178 5.21 -22.49 10.47
CA TYR A 178 5.08 -23.74 11.21
C TYR A 178 4.21 -24.70 10.42
N ASN A 179 4.87 -25.57 9.66
CA ASN A 179 4.24 -26.27 8.55
C ASN A 179 3.80 -27.68 8.94
N ASN A 180 2.89 -28.28 8.18
CA ASN A 180 2.43 -29.68 8.34
C ASN A 180 1.84 -30.01 9.74
N ILE A 181 1.07 -29.10 10.35
CA ILE A 181 0.46 -29.34 11.68
C ILE A 181 -0.74 -30.28 11.53
N ARG A 182 -0.61 -31.54 11.97
CA ARG A 182 -1.61 -32.61 11.75
C ARG A 182 -2.57 -32.88 12.92
N ASN A 183 -2.55 -32.08 13.99
CA ASN A 183 -3.45 -32.25 15.13
C ASN A 183 -3.51 -31.02 16.05
N PRO A 184 -4.60 -30.86 16.83
CA PRO A 184 -4.73 -29.78 17.82
C PRO A 184 -3.58 -29.70 18.83
N ALA A 185 -2.98 -30.83 19.24
CA ALA A 185 -1.85 -30.81 20.17
C ALA A 185 -0.58 -30.15 19.57
N GLY A 186 -0.44 -30.08 18.24
CA GLY A 186 0.55 -29.24 17.57
C GLY A 186 0.26 -27.75 17.77
N VAL A 187 -0.96 -27.31 17.49
CA VAL A 187 -1.42 -25.92 17.70
C VAL A 187 -1.29 -25.48 19.16
N GLN A 188 -1.64 -26.33 20.14
CA GLN A 188 -1.51 -25.98 21.55
C GLN A 188 -0.06 -25.66 21.92
N ARG A 189 0.87 -26.57 21.60
CA ARG A 189 2.31 -26.39 21.87
C ARG A 189 2.88 -25.18 21.13
N LEU A 190 2.35 -24.86 19.95
CA LEU A 190 2.73 -23.68 19.20
C LEU A 190 2.39 -22.39 19.96
N PHE A 191 1.15 -22.26 20.46
CA PHE A 191 0.70 -21.13 21.27
C PHE A 191 1.29 -21.07 22.69
N GLU A 192 1.88 -22.17 23.16
CA GLU A 192 2.71 -22.21 24.38
C GLU A 192 4.15 -21.72 24.12
N SER A 193 4.66 -21.91 22.90
CA SER A 193 6.01 -21.48 22.49
C SER A 193 6.11 -20.04 22.00
N VAL A 194 5.06 -19.50 21.38
CA VAL A 194 5.00 -18.13 20.83
C VAL A 194 4.27 -17.20 21.81
N ARG A 195 4.75 -15.95 21.94
CA ARG A 195 4.15 -14.93 22.82
C ARG A 195 3.85 -13.63 22.07
N PRO A 196 2.64 -13.06 22.22
CA PRO A 196 2.29 -11.81 21.55
C PRO A 196 3.19 -10.63 21.94
N SER A 197 3.74 -9.94 20.96
CA SER A 197 4.65 -8.79 21.13
C SER A 197 4.84 -8.02 19.83
N GLY A 198 5.39 -6.81 19.91
CA GLY A 198 5.65 -5.98 18.74
C GLY A 198 4.39 -5.33 18.14
N ALA A 199 4.54 -4.81 16.93
CA ALA A 199 3.48 -4.14 16.18
C ALA A 199 2.65 -5.16 15.37
N THR A 200 1.83 -4.69 14.43
CA THR A 200 1.01 -5.53 13.54
C THR A 200 1.52 -5.40 12.09
N PRO A 201 2.62 -6.08 11.69
CA PRO A 201 3.31 -5.88 10.41
C PRO A 201 2.61 -6.56 9.21
N THR A 202 1.27 -6.52 9.16
CA THR A 202 0.42 -7.29 8.24
C THR A 202 0.86 -7.22 6.78
N GLY A 203 1.14 -6.01 6.26
CA GLY A 203 1.59 -5.83 4.87
C GLY A 203 2.93 -6.51 4.58
N ASN A 204 3.96 -6.23 5.39
CA ASN A 204 5.31 -6.78 5.21
C ASN A 204 5.31 -8.30 5.37
N ARG A 205 4.54 -8.86 6.33
CA ARG A 205 4.48 -10.31 6.52
C ARG A 205 3.69 -10.99 5.41
N LEU A 206 2.55 -10.44 4.98
CA LEU A 206 1.83 -10.94 3.80
C LEU A 206 2.71 -10.92 2.56
N GLN A 207 3.52 -9.87 2.34
CA GLN A 207 4.51 -9.85 1.26
C GLN A 207 5.54 -10.97 1.44
N SER A 208 6.08 -11.21 2.65
CA SER A 208 7.03 -12.32 2.89
C SER A 208 6.45 -13.73 2.67
N ILE A 209 5.12 -13.89 2.74
CA ILE A 209 4.42 -15.18 2.62
C ILE A 209 3.86 -15.38 1.21
N LEU A 210 3.35 -14.32 0.57
CA LEU A 210 2.69 -14.35 -0.74
C LEU A 210 3.62 -13.96 -1.90
N ASN A 211 4.87 -13.55 -1.64
CA ASN A 211 5.86 -13.20 -2.66
C ASN A 211 6.97 -14.27 -2.97
N PRO A 212 6.86 -15.59 -2.66
CA PRO A 212 7.37 -16.54 -3.63
C PRO A 212 6.50 -16.37 -4.88
N GLY A 213 6.96 -15.57 -5.84
CA GLY A 213 6.10 -15.02 -6.88
C GLY A 213 6.78 -13.93 -7.71
N LEU A 214 8.07 -14.11 -8.01
CA LEU A 214 8.94 -13.15 -8.71
C LEU A 214 8.20 -12.45 -9.86
N LYS A 215 8.08 -11.12 -9.78
CA LYS A 215 7.51 -10.31 -10.86
C LYS A 215 8.55 -10.15 -11.95
N ASP A 216 8.38 -10.86 -13.05
CA ASP A 216 9.22 -10.72 -14.22
C ASP A 216 8.76 -9.52 -15.04
N TYR A 217 9.66 -8.59 -15.33
CA TYR A 217 9.35 -7.36 -16.05
C TYR A 217 9.74 -7.54 -17.52
N ARG A 218 8.79 -7.32 -18.44
CA ARG A 218 8.98 -7.57 -19.88
C ARG A 218 8.55 -6.38 -20.74
N VAL A 219 9.26 -6.17 -21.84
CA VAL A 219 8.95 -5.17 -22.88
C VAL A 219 8.49 -5.89 -24.13
N LYS A 220 7.20 -5.76 -24.45
CA LYS A 220 6.60 -6.39 -25.63
C LYS A 220 7.02 -5.63 -26.89
N ALA A 221 7.56 -6.36 -27.85
CA ALA A 221 8.13 -5.78 -29.07
C ALA A 221 7.96 -6.71 -30.29
N LYS A 222 8.30 -6.19 -31.47
CA LYS A 222 8.48 -6.96 -32.70
C LYS A 222 9.90 -6.82 -33.23
N VAL A 223 10.44 -7.95 -33.69
CA VAL A 223 11.71 -8.05 -34.42
C VAL A 223 11.42 -8.67 -35.78
N GLY A 224 11.41 -7.82 -36.81
CA GLY A 224 10.82 -8.19 -38.10
C GLY A 224 9.34 -8.58 -37.92
N GLU A 225 8.98 -9.78 -38.35
CA GLU A 225 7.63 -10.35 -38.20
C GLU A 225 7.41 -11.05 -36.83
N TYR A 226 8.46 -11.33 -36.08
CA TYR A 226 8.38 -12.07 -34.81
C TYR A 226 8.01 -11.15 -33.64
N GLU A 227 7.06 -11.56 -32.80
CA GLU A 227 6.84 -10.92 -31.49
C GLU A 227 7.84 -11.46 -30.46
N VAL A 228 8.29 -10.61 -29.54
CA VAL A 228 9.28 -10.94 -28.50
C VAL A 228 9.00 -10.21 -27.20
N ASP A 229 9.08 -10.92 -26.08
CA ASP A 229 9.01 -10.39 -24.71
C ASP A 229 10.43 -10.11 -24.19
N ALA A 230 10.96 -8.95 -24.56
CA ALA A 230 12.34 -8.58 -24.24
C ALA A 230 12.52 -8.25 -22.75
N LEU A 231 13.68 -8.58 -22.19
CA LEU A 231 14.06 -8.19 -20.83
C LEU A 231 14.53 -6.72 -20.82
N PRO A 232 13.90 -5.80 -20.07
CA PRO A 232 14.46 -4.49 -19.79
C PRO A 232 15.53 -4.64 -18.71
N ASP A 233 16.78 -4.35 -19.04
CA ASP A 233 17.92 -4.63 -18.19
C ASP A 233 18.82 -3.39 -18.07
N THR A 234 18.88 -2.83 -16.86
CA THR A 234 19.68 -1.64 -16.58
C THR A 234 21.08 -1.94 -16.05
N GLY A 235 21.41 -3.20 -15.75
CA GLY A 235 22.80 -3.64 -15.52
C GLY A 235 23.55 -3.93 -16.82
N ALA A 236 22.84 -4.34 -17.87
CA ALA A 236 23.38 -4.70 -19.17
C ALA A 236 23.98 -3.49 -19.91
N LYS A 237 25.30 -3.53 -20.12
CA LYS A 237 26.07 -2.49 -20.83
C LYS A 237 25.66 -2.33 -22.31
N TYR A 238 25.32 -3.44 -22.95
CA TYR A 238 24.89 -3.51 -24.35
C TYR A 238 23.53 -4.21 -24.47
N ASN A 239 22.86 -4.08 -25.61
CA ASN A 239 21.74 -4.95 -25.91
C ASN A 239 22.29 -6.35 -26.20
N PHE A 240 21.63 -7.39 -25.70
CA PHE A 240 22.03 -8.79 -25.95
C PHE A 240 20.90 -9.56 -26.63
N ILE A 241 21.26 -10.57 -27.41
CA ILE A 241 20.33 -11.41 -28.17
C ILE A 241 20.76 -12.87 -28.02
N SER A 242 19.79 -13.78 -27.83
CA SER A 242 20.10 -15.21 -27.73
C SER A 242 20.58 -15.74 -29.09
N GLN A 243 21.61 -16.59 -29.09
CA GLN A 243 22.09 -17.22 -30.33
C GLN A 243 20.97 -18.04 -31.01
N GLN A 244 20.03 -18.58 -30.23
CA GLN A 244 18.84 -19.26 -30.73
C GLN A 244 17.91 -18.30 -31.49
N PHE A 245 17.69 -17.08 -30.97
CA PHE A 245 16.85 -16.07 -31.62
C PHE A 245 17.50 -15.48 -32.88
N VAL A 246 18.83 -15.36 -32.93
CA VAL A 246 19.57 -14.99 -34.16
C VAL A 246 19.28 -15.98 -35.29
N VAL A 247 19.37 -17.29 -35.00
CA VAL A 247 19.08 -18.36 -35.98
C VAL A 247 17.59 -18.37 -36.37
N LYS A 248 16.69 -18.33 -35.38
CA LYS A 248 15.23 -18.29 -35.56
C LYS A 248 14.77 -17.08 -36.40
N GLY A 249 15.41 -15.93 -36.21
CA GLY A 249 15.12 -14.68 -36.94
C GLY A 249 15.79 -14.56 -38.31
N CYS A 250 16.60 -15.55 -38.73
CA CYS A 250 17.44 -15.49 -39.94
C CYS A 250 18.33 -14.22 -40.00
N LEU A 251 18.78 -13.73 -38.85
CA LEU A 251 19.60 -12.52 -38.76
C LEU A 251 21.06 -12.83 -39.10
N VAL A 252 21.71 -11.97 -39.88
CA VAL A 252 23.11 -12.15 -40.30
C VAL A 252 24.05 -11.54 -39.25
N PRO A 253 24.90 -12.34 -38.56
CA PRO A 253 25.83 -11.83 -37.57
C PRO A 253 27.12 -11.30 -38.22
N ASP A 254 27.71 -10.28 -37.61
CA ASP A 254 29.06 -9.79 -37.89
C ASP A 254 30.03 -10.36 -36.84
N ASN A 255 30.81 -11.36 -37.27
CA ASN A 255 31.75 -12.09 -36.42
C ASN A 255 33.15 -11.44 -36.39
N THR A 256 33.33 -10.22 -36.91
CA THR A 256 34.65 -9.55 -36.96
C THR A 256 35.13 -9.02 -35.60
N THR A 257 34.25 -8.91 -34.61
CA THR A 257 34.50 -8.29 -33.31
C THR A 257 34.03 -9.17 -32.15
N PRO A 258 34.79 -10.23 -31.79
CA PRO A 258 34.52 -10.98 -30.57
C PRO A 258 34.82 -10.12 -29.33
N GLU A 259 33.88 -10.07 -28.39
CA GLU A 259 33.92 -9.21 -27.19
C GLU A 259 33.78 -10.04 -25.92
N ALA A 260 34.59 -9.73 -24.89
CA ALA A 260 34.58 -10.45 -23.61
C ALA A 260 33.61 -9.80 -22.62
N ILE A 261 32.64 -10.58 -22.14
CA ILE A 261 31.59 -10.16 -21.19
C ILE A 261 31.87 -10.82 -19.84
N GLN A 262 32.08 -10.03 -18.79
CA GLN A 262 32.22 -10.53 -17.42
C GLN A 262 30.84 -10.67 -16.75
N LEU A 263 30.67 -11.74 -15.97
CA LEU A 263 29.45 -12.09 -15.23
C LEU A 263 29.65 -11.97 -13.70
N PRO A 264 28.57 -11.95 -12.89
CA PRO A 264 28.61 -11.84 -11.42
C PRO A 264 29.55 -12.80 -10.67
N CYS A 265 29.78 -14.01 -11.17
CA CYS A 265 30.70 -14.99 -10.55
C CYS A 265 32.16 -14.89 -11.06
N GLY A 266 32.54 -13.76 -11.67
CA GLY A 266 33.88 -13.57 -12.27
C GLY A 266 34.11 -14.33 -13.58
N LYS A 267 33.18 -15.20 -13.99
CA LYS A 267 33.21 -15.91 -15.27
C LYS A 267 33.15 -14.94 -16.45
N THR A 268 34.01 -15.17 -17.45
CA THR A 268 34.00 -14.44 -18.72
C THR A 268 33.37 -15.28 -19.82
N VAL A 269 32.42 -14.70 -20.57
CA VAL A 269 31.81 -15.28 -21.77
C VAL A 269 32.23 -14.47 -22.99
N ILE A 270 32.61 -15.15 -24.07
CA ILE A 270 32.98 -14.49 -25.32
C ILE A 270 31.74 -14.40 -26.22
N SER A 271 31.36 -13.18 -26.59
CA SER A 271 30.41 -12.92 -27.67
C SER A 271 31.04 -13.34 -29.00
N PRO A 272 30.39 -14.19 -29.82
CA PRO A 272 30.92 -14.58 -31.13
C PRO A 272 30.80 -13.47 -32.19
N GLY A 273 30.05 -12.40 -31.92
CA GLY A 273 29.86 -11.30 -32.86
C GLY A 273 28.76 -10.31 -32.45
N THR A 274 28.48 -9.35 -33.32
CA THR A 274 27.38 -8.39 -33.19
C THR A 274 26.32 -8.62 -34.26
N VAL A 275 25.10 -8.11 -34.07
CA VAL A 275 24.02 -8.22 -35.06
C VAL A 275 23.07 -7.03 -34.95
N LYS A 276 22.64 -6.51 -36.11
CA LYS A 276 21.73 -5.36 -36.18
C LYS A 276 20.29 -5.84 -36.24
N VAL A 277 19.53 -5.53 -35.19
CA VAL A 277 18.19 -6.07 -34.94
C VAL A 277 17.13 -4.98 -35.20
N PRO A 278 16.26 -5.11 -36.22
CA PRO A 278 15.17 -4.16 -36.43
C PRO A 278 14.12 -4.34 -35.33
N PHE A 279 13.83 -3.29 -34.57
CA PHE A 279 13.01 -3.35 -33.35
C PHE A 279 11.86 -2.34 -33.37
N VAL A 280 10.68 -2.75 -32.89
CA VAL A 280 9.48 -1.90 -32.75
C VAL A 280 8.78 -2.24 -31.44
N PHE A 281 8.43 -1.25 -30.61
CA PHE A 281 7.59 -1.48 -29.42
C PHE A 281 6.18 -1.93 -29.84
N GLN A 282 5.55 -2.86 -29.10
CA GLN A 282 4.22 -3.37 -29.44
C GLN A 282 3.20 -2.22 -29.46
N GLY A 283 2.46 -2.09 -30.58
CA GLY A 283 1.49 -1.01 -30.81
C GLY A 283 2.09 0.31 -31.32
N GLU A 284 3.41 0.47 -31.41
CA GLU A 284 4.04 1.65 -31.99
C GLU A 284 4.39 1.47 -33.48
N ILE A 285 4.42 2.57 -34.24
CA ILE A 285 4.85 2.60 -35.65
C ILE A 285 6.35 2.90 -35.76
N LYS A 286 6.96 3.47 -34.70
CA LYS A 286 8.35 3.94 -34.72
C LYS A 286 9.33 2.76 -34.67
N LYS A 287 10.07 2.58 -35.78
CA LYS A 287 11.15 1.60 -35.90
C LYS A 287 12.45 2.11 -35.27
N TYR A 288 13.19 1.18 -34.69
CA TYR A 288 14.55 1.33 -34.17
C TYR A 288 15.43 0.25 -34.81
N VAL A 289 16.75 0.43 -34.74
CA VAL A 289 17.73 -0.64 -35.01
C VAL A 289 18.59 -0.76 -33.77
N LEU A 290 18.53 -1.90 -33.10
CA LEU A 290 19.43 -2.22 -32.00
C LEU A 290 20.73 -2.76 -32.58
N ASP A 291 21.84 -2.42 -31.95
CA ASP A 291 23.11 -3.13 -32.11
C ASP A 291 23.23 -4.09 -30.91
N CYS A 292 23.13 -5.39 -31.18
CA CYS A 292 23.08 -6.43 -30.15
C CYS A 292 24.34 -7.30 -30.18
N ARG A 293 24.88 -7.63 -29.00
CA ARG A 293 25.92 -8.65 -28.83
C ARG A 293 25.25 -10.02 -28.71
N ILE A 294 25.81 -11.03 -29.34
CA ILE A 294 25.25 -12.38 -29.30
C ILE A 294 25.73 -13.03 -27.99
N LEU A 295 24.79 -13.47 -27.16
CA LEU A 295 25.11 -14.21 -25.93
C LEU A 295 24.69 -15.68 -26.11
N PRO A 296 25.63 -16.64 -26.25
CA PRO A 296 25.32 -18.03 -26.60
C PRO A 296 24.34 -18.72 -25.64
N GLY A 297 24.47 -18.46 -24.33
CA GLY A 297 23.61 -19.01 -23.28
C GLY A 297 22.46 -18.09 -22.82
N CYS A 298 22.14 -17.01 -23.56
CA CYS A 298 21.22 -15.98 -23.07
C CYS A 298 19.86 -16.55 -22.61
N THR A 299 19.48 -16.30 -21.36
CA THR A 299 18.20 -16.79 -20.77
C THR A 299 16.96 -16.07 -21.29
N SER A 300 17.12 -15.01 -22.09
CA SER A 300 16.05 -14.26 -22.76
C SER A 300 16.37 -14.06 -24.24
N ASP A 301 15.36 -14.13 -25.11
CA ASP A 301 15.53 -13.97 -26.56
C ASP A 301 16.16 -12.61 -26.94
N LEU A 302 15.79 -11.54 -26.22
CA LEU A 302 16.32 -10.19 -26.38
C LEU A 302 16.44 -9.49 -25.02
N VAL A 303 17.53 -8.76 -24.81
CA VAL A 303 17.82 -7.93 -23.62
C VAL A 303 18.08 -6.50 -24.08
N LEU A 304 17.40 -5.55 -23.45
CA LEU A 304 17.42 -4.11 -23.78
C LEU A 304 18.24 -3.36 -22.73
N SER A 305 19.34 -2.72 -23.14
CA SER A 305 20.30 -2.09 -22.23
C SER A 305 19.77 -0.86 -21.52
N GLY A 306 20.37 -0.51 -20.37
CA GLY A 306 20.14 0.76 -19.68
C GLY A 306 20.32 1.96 -20.60
N SER A 307 21.35 1.95 -21.44
CA SER A 307 21.59 2.97 -22.48
C SER A 307 20.44 3.10 -23.49
N PHE A 308 19.86 2.01 -23.99
CA PHE A 308 18.70 2.05 -24.88
C PHE A 308 17.42 2.50 -24.14
N LEU A 309 17.16 1.95 -22.96
CA LEU A 309 16.00 2.25 -22.13
C LEU A 309 15.94 3.73 -21.69
N ARG A 310 17.11 4.33 -21.40
CA ARG A 310 17.25 5.78 -21.20
C ARG A 310 16.97 6.57 -22.48
N ALA A 311 17.59 6.20 -23.60
CA ALA A 311 17.41 6.89 -24.89
C ALA A 311 15.95 6.88 -25.40
N THR A 312 15.21 5.78 -25.17
CA THR A 312 13.79 5.68 -25.50
C THR A 312 12.86 6.26 -24.44
N LYS A 313 13.40 6.71 -23.29
CA LYS A 313 12.69 7.17 -22.09
C LYS A 313 11.70 6.14 -21.53
N THR A 314 12.01 4.85 -21.69
CA THR A 314 11.15 3.74 -21.27
C THR A 314 11.09 3.63 -19.75
N LEU A 315 12.16 3.94 -19.02
CA LEU A 315 12.19 3.94 -17.55
C LEU A 315 11.57 5.18 -16.89
N THR A 316 11.23 6.22 -17.67
CA THR A 316 10.79 7.53 -17.15
C THR A 316 9.45 7.99 -17.73
N LYS A 317 9.41 8.32 -19.02
CA LYS A 317 8.18 8.84 -19.68
C LYS A 317 7.24 7.72 -20.16
N PHE A 318 7.77 6.58 -20.57
CA PHE A 318 7.02 5.50 -21.24
C PHE A 318 7.06 4.17 -20.47
N LYS A 319 6.93 4.24 -19.14
CA LYS A 319 6.97 3.08 -18.23
C LYS A 319 5.95 2.00 -18.58
N ASN A 320 4.82 2.38 -19.17
CA ASN A 320 3.77 1.48 -19.65
C ASN A 320 4.21 0.52 -20.78
N ARG A 321 5.41 0.69 -21.36
CA ARG A 321 6.04 -0.31 -22.24
C ARG A 321 6.60 -1.51 -21.47
N ILE A 322 6.91 -1.35 -20.19
CA ILE A 322 7.30 -2.42 -19.29
C ILE A 322 6.02 -2.97 -18.64
N GLN A 323 5.81 -4.28 -18.77
CA GLN A 323 4.69 -5.01 -18.20
C GLN A 323 5.23 -5.97 -17.13
N GLY A 324 4.66 -5.93 -15.93
CA GLY A 324 4.93 -6.92 -14.89
C GLY A 324 4.12 -8.19 -15.14
N VAL A 325 4.78 -9.34 -15.14
CA VAL A 325 4.22 -10.68 -15.36
C VAL A 325 4.62 -11.57 -14.17
N LEU A 326 3.72 -12.41 -13.69
CA LEU A 326 4.05 -13.35 -12.60
C LEU A 326 4.90 -14.50 -13.16
N ARG A 327 6.13 -14.67 -12.65
CA ARG A 327 7.00 -15.81 -12.98
C ARG A 327 6.52 -17.05 -12.22
N ASN A 328 6.75 -18.23 -12.77
CA ASN A 328 6.38 -19.50 -12.14
C ASN A 328 7.21 -19.73 -10.85
N LEU A 329 6.55 -20.15 -9.77
CA LEU A 329 7.12 -20.39 -8.44
C LEU A 329 8.39 -21.26 -8.43
N LYS A 330 8.50 -22.18 -9.40
CA LYS A 330 9.59 -23.17 -9.49
C LYS A 330 10.90 -22.64 -10.10
N THR A 331 11.15 -21.33 -10.08
CA THR A 331 12.27 -20.70 -10.81
C THR A 331 13.34 -20.09 -9.91
N CYS A 332 14.60 -20.34 -10.26
CA CYS A 332 15.78 -19.79 -9.60
C CYS A 332 15.81 -18.25 -9.71
N PRO A 333 16.10 -17.48 -8.65
CA PRO A 333 16.28 -16.03 -8.76
C PRO A 333 17.44 -15.71 -9.70
N ARG A 334 17.26 -14.68 -10.54
CA ARG A 334 18.25 -14.30 -11.57
C ARG A 334 19.14 -13.15 -11.12
N VAL A 335 20.34 -13.10 -11.72
CA VAL A 335 21.24 -11.95 -11.71
C VAL A 335 21.69 -11.68 -13.14
N SER A 336 21.05 -10.72 -13.83
CA SER A 336 21.24 -10.50 -15.27
C SER A 336 22.30 -9.44 -15.60
N LEU A 337 23.17 -9.10 -14.65
CA LEU A 337 24.28 -8.17 -14.85
C LEU A 337 25.22 -8.63 -15.97
N LEU A 338 25.03 -8.05 -17.16
CA LEU A 338 25.76 -8.40 -18.38
C LEU A 338 26.78 -7.31 -18.75
N GLY A 339 28.01 -7.48 -18.25
CA GLY A 339 29.09 -6.51 -18.34
C GLY A 339 29.00 -5.42 -17.28
N ASN A 340 29.62 -4.27 -17.56
CA ASN A 340 29.69 -3.14 -16.64
C ASN A 340 29.06 -1.89 -17.30
N GLU A 341 27.76 -1.69 -17.09
CA GLU A 341 27.11 -0.38 -17.29
C GLU A 341 27.76 0.66 -16.38
N GLU A 342 27.85 1.91 -16.81
CA GLU A 342 28.61 2.96 -16.09
C GLU A 342 27.77 3.79 -15.12
N GLN A 343 26.44 3.84 -15.29
CA GLN A 343 25.58 4.64 -14.42
C GLN A 343 25.42 3.98 -13.04
N ARG A 344 25.56 4.76 -11.96
CA ARG A 344 25.37 4.33 -10.56
C ARG A 344 24.41 5.24 -9.83
N LEU A 345 23.67 4.72 -8.87
CA LEU A 345 23.00 5.54 -7.85
C LEU A 345 23.97 5.80 -6.70
N TRP A 346 24.18 7.06 -6.36
CA TRP A 346 24.91 7.46 -5.16
C TRP A 346 24.00 7.42 -3.92
N GLY A 347 24.55 6.96 -2.79
CA GLY A 347 23.87 6.98 -1.51
C GLY A 347 24.75 6.53 -0.35
N ARG A 348 24.12 5.88 0.64
CA ARG A 348 24.76 5.25 1.78
C ARG A 348 24.12 3.89 2.10
N LEU A 349 24.93 2.90 2.47
CA LEU A 349 24.47 1.65 3.11
C LEU A 349 25.05 1.57 4.53
N ASN A 350 24.19 1.40 5.53
CA ASN A 350 24.50 1.53 6.97
C ASN A 350 25.27 2.82 7.33
N GLY A 351 25.01 3.90 6.59
CA GLY A 351 25.71 5.19 6.73
C GLY A 351 27.02 5.32 5.93
N HIS A 352 27.58 4.23 5.42
CA HIS A 352 28.80 4.22 4.60
C HIS A 352 28.50 4.64 3.16
N HIS A 353 29.24 5.62 2.63
CA HIS A 353 29.04 6.11 1.26
C HIS A 353 29.45 5.08 0.20
N VAL A 354 28.62 4.92 -0.83
CA VAL A 354 28.76 3.86 -1.83
C VAL A 354 28.04 4.23 -3.14
N LEU A 355 28.44 3.58 -4.23
CA LEU A 355 27.80 3.65 -5.55
C LEU A 355 27.16 2.31 -5.89
N ALA A 356 25.83 2.25 -5.90
CA ALA A 356 25.08 1.05 -6.24
C ALA A 356 24.71 1.01 -7.73
N LEU A 357 24.62 -0.18 -8.32
CA LEU A 357 24.10 -0.39 -9.68
C LEU A 357 22.64 -0.82 -9.62
N PRO A 358 21.68 -0.01 -10.11
CA PRO A 358 20.30 -0.45 -10.27
C PRO A 358 20.19 -1.36 -11.51
N ASP A 359 19.87 -2.65 -11.30
CA ASP A 359 19.68 -3.63 -12.37
C ASP A 359 18.24 -4.20 -12.41
N THR A 360 17.43 -3.76 -13.38
CA THR A 360 16.07 -4.28 -13.61
C THR A 360 16.01 -5.72 -14.14
N GLY A 361 17.15 -6.30 -14.57
CA GLY A 361 17.25 -7.70 -14.97
C GLY A 361 17.50 -8.66 -13.80
N SER A 362 17.82 -8.16 -12.60
CA SER A 362 18.15 -8.97 -11.42
C SER A 362 17.00 -9.04 -10.41
N ASP A 363 16.79 -10.23 -9.83
CA ASP A 363 15.68 -10.53 -8.91
C ASP A 363 16.05 -10.30 -7.43
N VAL A 364 17.33 -10.12 -7.08
CA VAL A 364 17.83 -10.06 -5.68
C VAL A 364 18.75 -8.86 -5.41
N MET A 365 18.75 -8.39 -4.16
CA MET A 365 19.65 -7.34 -3.65
C MET A 365 20.99 -7.97 -3.27
N LEU A 366 22.10 -7.48 -3.85
CA LEU A 366 23.44 -8.05 -3.66
C LEU A 366 24.46 -7.03 -3.15
N VAL A 367 25.46 -7.50 -2.42
CA VAL A 367 26.62 -6.73 -1.96
C VAL A 367 27.92 -7.53 -2.14
N SER A 368 29.00 -6.85 -2.54
CA SER A 368 30.32 -7.46 -2.66
C SER A 368 30.88 -7.80 -1.28
N ALA A 369 31.39 -9.02 -1.12
CA ALA A 369 32.07 -9.46 0.11
C ALA A 369 33.30 -8.59 0.43
N GLN A 370 34.00 -8.11 -0.61
CA GLN A 370 35.12 -7.17 -0.43
C GLN A 370 34.64 -5.82 0.12
N TRP A 371 33.54 -5.28 -0.40
CA TRP A 371 33.01 -4.00 0.07
C TRP A 371 32.45 -4.10 1.49
N ALA A 372 31.65 -5.14 1.79
CA ALA A 372 31.10 -5.38 3.12
C ALA A 372 32.20 -5.52 4.18
N LYS A 373 33.24 -6.33 3.89
CA LYS A 373 34.40 -6.52 4.76
C LYS A 373 35.22 -5.23 4.95
N SER A 374 35.38 -4.42 3.90
CA SER A 374 36.12 -3.14 3.96
C SER A 374 35.40 -2.08 4.81
N ASN A 375 34.08 -2.22 4.99
CA ASN A 375 33.25 -1.33 5.79
C ASN A 375 32.85 -1.93 7.15
N TYR A 376 33.44 -3.07 7.54
CA TYR A 376 33.18 -3.76 8.82
C TYR A 376 31.71 -4.12 9.05
N LEU A 377 30.96 -4.43 7.99
CA LEU A 377 29.57 -4.88 8.13
C LEU A 377 29.51 -6.32 8.63
N GLU A 378 28.59 -6.58 9.56
CA GLU A 378 28.28 -7.92 10.05
C GLU A 378 27.56 -8.72 8.95
N VAL A 379 28.06 -9.93 8.68
CA VAL A 379 27.54 -10.84 7.66
C VAL A 379 27.14 -12.14 8.34
N ASP A 380 25.89 -12.54 8.13
CA ASP A 380 25.37 -13.83 8.55
C ASP A 380 25.74 -14.89 7.51
N TYR A 381 26.74 -15.73 7.86
CA TYR A 381 27.23 -16.85 7.05
C TYR A 381 26.45 -18.16 7.28
N SER A 382 25.22 -18.09 7.83
CA SER A 382 24.40 -19.28 8.08
C SER A 382 24.02 -20.00 6.77
N PRO A 383 24.03 -21.35 6.70
CA PRO A 383 23.76 -22.09 5.45
C PRO A 383 22.33 -21.96 4.87
N GLU A 384 21.45 -21.12 5.42
CA GLU A 384 20.22 -20.65 4.77
C GLU A 384 20.45 -19.50 3.78
N HIS A 385 21.54 -18.74 3.94
CA HIS A 385 21.90 -17.61 3.09
C HIS A 385 22.83 -17.97 1.93
N HIS A 386 22.94 -19.27 1.63
CA HIS A 386 23.58 -19.82 0.44
C HIS A 386 22.54 -20.09 -0.64
N LEU A 387 21.94 -19.03 -1.19
CA LEU A 387 20.98 -19.12 -2.28
C LEU A 387 21.69 -19.49 -3.59
N GLU A 388 21.09 -20.40 -4.34
CA GLU A 388 21.45 -20.65 -5.74
C GLU A 388 20.89 -19.50 -6.61
N LEU A 389 21.73 -18.92 -7.47
CA LEU A 389 21.38 -17.80 -8.35
C LEU A 389 21.73 -18.11 -9.82
N GLU A 390 20.87 -17.71 -10.75
CA GLU A 390 20.98 -17.96 -12.19
C GLU A 390 21.48 -16.70 -12.92
N GLN A 391 22.58 -16.77 -13.67
CA GLN A 391 23.11 -15.61 -14.40
C GLN A 391 22.45 -15.45 -15.78
N GLY A 392 22.64 -14.29 -16.41
CA GLY A 392 22.12 -13.99 -17.75
C GLY A 392 22.54 -14.97 -18.87
N ASP A 393 23.57 -15.80 -18.66
CA ASP A 393 24.01 -16.87 -19.57
C ASP A 393 23.52 -18.28 -19.18
N GLY A 394 22.61 -18.37 -18.21
CA GLY A 394 22.05 -19.62 -17.69
C GLY A 394 22.96 -20.41 -16.75
N SER A 395 24.19 -19.95 -16.49
CA SER A 395 25.08 -20.61 -15.52
C SER A 395 24.85 -20.11 -14.09
N LYS A 396 24.94 -21.03 -13.13
CA LYS A 396 24.57 -20.77 -11.74
C LYS A 396 25.77 -20.55 -10.81
N PHE A 397 25.53 -19.81 -9.73
CA PHE A 397 26.47 -19.59 -8.64
C PHE A 397 25.72 -19.49 -7.29
N PHE A 398 26.44 -19.32 -6.19
CA PHE A 398 25.85 -19.24 -4.85
C PHE A 398 26.26 -17.95 -4.12
N THR A 399 25.36 -17.44 -3.28
CA THR A 399 25.67 -16.43 -2.26
C THR A 399 26.40 -17.07 -1.07
N ILE A 400 27.10 -16.27 -0.27
CA ILE A 400 27.90 -16.77 0.87
C ILE A 400 27.36 -16.35 2.24
N GLY A 401 26.28 -15.56 2.27
CA GLY A 401 25.74 -14.97 3.50
C GLY A 401 24.76 -13.85 3.23
N CYS A 402 24.24 -13.22 4.29
CA CYS A 402 23.30 -12.11 4.24
C CYS A 402 23.74 -10.95 5.18
N ILE A 403 23.42 -9.71 4.82
CA ILE A 403 23.42 -8.56 5.73
C ILE A 403 21.95 -8.17 5.97
N HIS A 404 21.43 -8.53 7.14
CA HIS A 404 20.03 -8.33 7.52
C HIS A 404 19.72 -6.86 7.84
N ASN A 405 18.51 -6.40 7.50
CA ASN A 405 17.96 -5.09 7.86
C ASN A 405 18.88 -3.89 7.51
N ALA A 406 19.70 -4.03 6.46
CA ALA A 406 20.71 -3.06 6.11
C ALA A 406 20.08 -1.77 5.57
N THR A 407 20.50 -0.65 6.13
CA THR A 407 19.90 0.67 5.98
C THR A 407 20.44 1.37 4.74
N TRP A 408 19.64 1.50 3.69
CA TRP A 408 19.93 2.35 2.54
C TRP A 408 19.45 3.80 2.74
N THR A 409 20.23 4.77 2.26
CA THR A 409 19.85 6.19 2.17
C THR A 409 20.15 6.71 0.76
N PHE A 410 19.19 7.38 0.13
CA PHE A 410 19.34 7.92 -1.23
C PHE A 410 20.12 9.25 -1.20
N GLY A 411 21.28 9.32 -1.86
CA GLY A 411 22.12 10.51 -1.97
C GLY A 411 22.44 11.20 -0.62
N ASP A 412 22.06 12.46 -0.50
CA ASP A 412 22.06 13.26 0.74
C ASP A 412 20.63 13.54 1.28
N SER A 413 19.63 12.78 0.84
CA SER A 413 18.26 12.89 1.35
C SER A 413 18.06 12.28 2.73
N GLU A 414 16.98 12.69 3.40
CA GLU A 414 16.50 12.08 4.66
C GLU A 414 15.69 10.78 4.42
N GLN A 415 15.56 10.31 3.17
CA GLN A 415 14.81 9.10 2.86
C GLN A 415 15.66 7.85 3.12
N GLN A 416 15.25 7.09 4.13
CA GLN A 416 15.88 5.86 4.58
C GLN A 416 14.98 4.64 4.37
N THR A 417 15.55 3.49 3.98
CA THR A 417 14.85 2.20 3.81
C THR A 417 15.73 1.06 4.29
N SER A 418 15.16 -0.01 4.84
CA SER A 418 15.93 -1.19 5.29
C SER A 418 15.64 -2.41 4.43
N TRP A 419 16.70 -3.10 4.00
CA TRP A 419 16.64 -4.24 3.08
C TRP A 419 17.69 -5.30 3.45
N ASP A 420 17.39 -6.57 3.17
CA ASP A 420 18.36 -7.65 3.31
C ASP A 420 19.22 -7.76 2.04
N PHE A 421 20.55 -7.81 2.17
CA PHE A 421 21.48 -7.89 1.04
C PHE A 421 22.27 -9.20 1.08
N TYR A 422 22.19 -10.00 0.01
CA TYR A 422 22.98 -11.24 -0.07
C TYR A 422 24.41 -10.96 -0.52
N VAL A 423 25.35 -11.63 0.14
CA VAL A 423 26.79 -11.41 -0.05
C VAL A 423 27.33 -12.34 -1.15
N VAL A 424 28.15 -11.79 -2.04
CA VAL A 424 28.81 -12.51 -3.15
C VAL A 424 30.29 -12.12 -3.18
N ASN A 425 31.19 -13.10 -3.34
CA ASN A 425 32.64 -12.86 -3.34
C ASN A 425 33.08 -11.93 -4.48
N ASP A 426 32.86 -12.35 -5.72
CA ASP A 426 33.48 -11.76 -6.92
C ASP A 426 32.53 -10.81 -7.69
N LEU A 427 31.56 -10.22 -6.98
CA LEU A 427 30.59 -9.29 -7.55
C LEU A 427 31.32 -8.05 -8.13
N PRO A 428 31.19 -7.73 -9.43
CA PRO A 428 31.97 -6.66 -10.08
C PRO A 428 31.48 -5.24 -9.77
N VAL A 429 30.58 -5.09 -8.80
CA VAL A 429 30.07 -3.82 -8.25
C VAL A 429 29.93 -3.93 -6.73
N ASP A 430 30.11 -2.82 -6.01
CA ASP A 430 29.97 -2.79 -4.55
C ASP A 430 28.59 -3.28 -4.08
N ILE A 431 27.53 -2.79 -4.74
CA ILE A 431 26.12 -3.09 -4.47
C ILE A 431 25.37 -3.19 -5.80
N LEU A 432 24.44 -4.15 -5.88
CA LEU A 432 23.46 -4.26 -6.96
C LEU A 432 22.04 -4.30 -6.37
N PHE A 433 21.10 -3.57 -6.98
CA PHE A 433 19.68 -3.57 -6.58
C PHE A 433 18.81 -4.44 -7.48
N SER A 434 17.80 -5.06 -6.88
CA SER A 434 16.78 -5.87 -7.56
C SER A 434 15.76 -5.01 -8.31
N ASN A 435 15.08 -5.65 -9.27
CA ASN A 435 13.93 -5.10 -9.97
C ASN A 435 12.82 -4.61 -9.01
N GLU A 436 12.49 -5.35 -7.94
CA GLU A 436 11.50 -4.96 -6.94
C GLU A 436 11.83 -3.60 -6.30
N PHE A 437 13.07 -3.42 -5.81
CA PHE A 437 13.54 -2.15 -5.23
C PHE A 437 13.48 -0.99 -6.25
N ILE A 438 13.91 -1.24 -7.48
CA ILE A 438 13.97 -0.23 -8.55
C ILE A 438 12.58 0.26 -8.93
N PHE A 439 11.61 -0.65 -9.07
CA PHE A 439 10.25 -0.33 -9.46
C PHE A 439 9.37 0.15 -8.29
N GLU A 440 9.62 -0.28 -7.05
CA GLU A 440 8.97 0.28 -5.85
C GLU A 440 9.35 1.75 -5.65
N PHE A 441 10.66 2.04 -5.61
CA PHE A 441 11.12 3.41 -5.38
C PHE A 441 11.02 4.31 -6.62
N ASP A 442 10.71 3.76 -7.80
CA ASP A 442 10.64 4.46 -9.09
C ASP A 442 11.97 5.20 -9.38
N LEU A 443 13.06 4.45 -9.22
CA LEU A 443 14.41 4.94 -8.98
C LEU A 443 14.88 5.92 -10.07
N PHE A 444 14.72 5.53 -11.33
CA PHE A 444 15.11 6.32 -12.50
C PHE A 444 14.26 7.58 -12.74
N SER A 445 13.19 7.82 -11.98
CA SER A 445 12.37 9.04 -12.10
C SER A 445 12.39 9.92 -10.85
N LYS A 446 12.40 9.33 -9.65
CA LYS A 446 12.47 10.11 -8.40
C LYS A 446 13.90 10.51 -8.05
N PHE A 447 14.87 9.63 -8.33
CA PHE A 447 16.27 9.77 -7.90
C PHE A 447 17.25 9.92 -9.07
N GLU A 448 16.77 10.30 -10.28
CA GLU A 448 17.60 10.59 -11.46
C GLU A 448 18.73 11.60 -11.15
N HIS A 449 18.48 12.53 -10.21
CA HIS A 449 19.43 13.55 -9.76
C HIS A 449 20.55 13.03 -8.82
N PHE A 450 20.46 11.78 -8.35
CA PHE A 450 21.54 11.09 -7.63
C PHE A 450 22.23 10.03 -8.49
N MET A 451 21.87 9.92 -9.78
CA MET A 451 22.58 9.04 -10.72
C MET A 451 23.87 9.73 -11.21
N VAL A 452 24.97 8.98 -11.23
CA VAL A 452 26.31 9.45 -11.62
C VAL A 452 27.00 8.45 -12.55
N ASP A 453 27.83 8.94 -13.47
CA ASP A 453 28.59 8.11 -14.42
C ASP A 453 29.97 7.76 -13.83
N HIS A 454 30.28 6.46 -13.74
CA HIS A 454 31.40 5.93 -12.96
C HIS A 454 32.80 6.37 -13.47
N GLU A 455 33.00 6.56 -14.79
CA GLU A 455 34.32 6.93 -15.33
C GLU A 455 34.85 8.28 -14.84
N PHE A 456 33.99 9.21 -14.40
CA PHE A 456 34.41 10.49 -13.84
C PHE A 456 34.89 10.40 -12.38
N SER A 457 34.98 9.20 -11.78
CA SER A 457 35.28 8.96 -10.36
C SER A 457 36.76 8.69 -10.05
N LEU A 458 37.70 9.34 -10.75
CA LEU A 458 39.14 9.22 -10.47
C LEU A 458 39.59 10.01 -9.22
N GLY A 459 39.34 9.45 -8.04
CA GLY A 459 40.08 9.73 -6.81
C GLY A 459 39.33 10.49 -5.70
N SER A 460 39.32 9.89 -4.50
CA SER A 460 38.78 10.43 -3.23
C SER A 460 37.25 10.53 -3.13
N PRO A 461 36.56 9.70 -2.30
CA PRO A 461 35.11 9.66 -2.19
C PRO A 461 34.53 10.81 -1.34
N GLY A 462 34.70 12.05 -1.80
CA GLY A 462 34.22 13.27 -1.13
C GLY A 462 33.97 14.48 -2.02
N PHE A 463 34.09 14.34 -3.35
CA PHE A 463 34.04 15.45 -4.31
C PHE A 463 33.04 15.25 -5.46
N TYR A 464 31.83 14.75 -5.15
CA TYR A 464 30.77 14.63 -6.15
C TYR A 464 30.05 15.98 -6.39
N ASN A 465 30.69 16.78 -7.24
CA ASN A 465 30.12 17.80 -8.13
C ASN A 465 28.93 18.63 -7.63
N VAL A 466 29.23 19.79 -7.03
CA VAL A 466 28.33 20.96 -7.15
C VAL A 466 28.52 21.54 -8.56
N ARG A 467 27.82 20.98 -9.56
CA ARG A 467 27.80 21.47 -10.96
C ARG A 467 26.47 22.17 -11.24
N LEU A 468 26.37 23.43 -10.84
CA LEU A 468 25.16 24.25 -10.96
C LEU A 468 25.28 25.34 -12.03
N ILE A 469 26.50 25.82 -12.33
CA ILE A 469 26.72 26.98 -13.21
C ILE A 469 27.69 26.76 -14.38
N SER A 470 28.52 25.72 -14.39
CA SER A 470 29.42 25.38 -15.52
C SER A 470 28.76 25.36 -16.90
N LYS A 471 27.51 24.92 -17.01
CA LYS A 471 26.79 24.81 -18.30
C LYS A 471 26.45 26.14 -19.00
N TYR A 472 26.70 27.30 -18.38
CA TYR A 472 26.34 28.61 -18.94
C TYR A 472 27.51 29.37 -19.60
N SER A 473 28.75 29.12 -19.17
CA SER A 473 29.95 29.77 -19.72
C SER A 473 31.21 28.98 -19.38
N PRO A 474 32.21 28.88 -20.29
CA PRO A 474 33.50 28.27 -19.99
C PRO A 474 34.22 28.89 -18.78
N GLU A 475 34.07 30.20 -18.56
CA GLU A 475 34.67 30.86 -17.38
C GLU A 475 33.92 30.49 -16.09
N LEU A 476 32.59 30.29 -16.15
CA LEU A 476 31.84 29.76 -15.00
C LEU A 476 32.24 28.30 -14.70
N ALA A 477 32.58 27.51 -15.72
CA ALA A 477 33.11 26.16 -15.51
C ALA A 477 34.48 26.20 -14.81
N ARG A 478 35.40 27.08 -15.25
CA ARG A 478 36.71 27.27 -14.59
C ARG A 478 36.58 27.74 -13.15
N LEU A 479 35.70 28.71 -12.88
CA LEU A 479 35.46 29.23 -11.52
C LEU A 479 34.78 28.20 -10.60
N GLU A 480 33.96 27.30 -11.15
CA GLU A 480 33.36 26.17 -10.42
C GLU A 480 34.41 25.07 -10.11
N GLU A 481 35.34 24.81 -11.03
CA GLU A 481 36.47 23.89 -10.85
C GLU A 481 37.45 24.36 -9.77
N GLU A 482 37.86 25.64 -9.78
CA GLU A 482 38.72 26.23 -8.74
C GLU A 482 38.14 26.03 -7.32
N SER A 483 36.80 25.99 -7.19
CA SER A 483 36.11 25.95 -5.89
C SER A 483 36.31 24.65 -5.10
N ASN A 484 36.75 23.56 -5.72
CA ASN A 484 36.97 22.29 -5.03
C ASN A 484 38.25 22.29 -4.18
N ASN A 485 39.27 23.05 -4.59
CA ASN A 485 40.56 23.10 -3.92
C ASN A 485 40.54 23.98 -2.64
N ASP A 486 39.74 25.05 -2.64
CA ASP A 486 39.73 26.04 -1.55
C ASP A 486 39.14 25.53 -0.23
N LEU A 487 38.26 24.52 -0.26
CA LEU A 487 37.47 24.07 0.91
C LEU A 487 38.32 23.60 2.11
N ARG A 488 39.62 23.36 1.91
CA ARG A 488 40.58 22.94 2.95
C ARG A 488 41.50 24.07 3.43
N SER A 489 41.38 25.28 2.89
CA SER A 489 42.27 26.42 3.17
C SER A 489 41.75 27.34 4.29
N PRO A 490 42.61 27.83 5.21
CA PRO A 490 42.26 28.93 6.12
C PRO A 490 41.82 30.22 5.41
N SER A 491 42.20 30.42 4.15
CA SER A 491 41.82 31.61 3.36
C SER A 491 40.47 31.48 2.64
N ALA A 492 39.79 30.33 2.71
CA ALA A 492 38.61 30.00 1.89
C ALA A 492 37.51 31.06 1.88
N VAL A 493 37.23 31.70 3.02
CA VAL A 493 36.20 32.75 3.14
C VAL A 493 36.54 34.00 2.31
N ARG A 494 37.83 34.32 2.17
CA ARG A 494 38.30 35.46 1.36
C ARG A 494 38.27 35.12 -0.13
N VAL A 495 38.65 33.90 -0.50
CA VAL A 495 38.63 33.44 -1.90
C VAL A 495 37.20 33.27 -2.41
N GLU A 496 36.30 32.69 -1.63
CA GLU A 496 34.89 32.53 -2.01
C GLU A 496 34.17 33.88 -2.21
N ARG A 497 34.50 34.93 -1.44
CA ARG A 497 33.95 36.27 -1.71
C ARG A 497 34.34 36.77 -3.10
N VAL A 498 35.62 36.70 -3.44
CA VAL A 498 36.13 37.05 -4.78
C VAL A 498 35.50 36.18 -5.86
N ARG A 499 35.27 34.88 -5.60
CA ARG A 499 34.57 33.98 -6.52
C ARG A 499 33.09 34.35 -6.73
N ARG A 500 32.35 34.71 -5.67
CA ARG A 500 30.95 35.17 -5.77
C ARG A 500 30.81 36.47 -6.56
N ASP A 501 31.81 37.35 -6.50
CA ASP A 501 31.86 38.55 -7.33
C ASP A 501 32.14 38.19 -8.79
N ARG A 502 33.20 37.42 -9.09
CA ARG A 502 33.51 36.95 -10.47
C ARG A 502 32.35 36.19 -11.13
N ILE A 503 31.67 35.32 -10.37
CA ILE A 503 30.50 34.57 -10.88
C ILE A 503 29.34 35.52 -11.21
N ARG A 504 29.08 36.53 -10.36
CA ARG A 504 28.06 37.55 -10.64
C ARG A 504 28.39 38.31 -11.92
N ASP A 505 29.62 38.80 -12.04
CA ASP A 505 30.07 39.57 -13.20
C ASP A 505 29.99 38.73 -14.49
N THR A 506 30.34 37.44 -14.42
CA THR A 506 30.27 36.51 -15.56
C THR A 506 28.83 36.11 -15.91
N ILE A 507 27.92 36.01 -14.93
CA ILE A 507 26.48 35.80 -15.17
C ILE A 507 25.85 37.03 -15.81
N ASP A 508 26.21 38.22 -15.36
CA ASP A 508 25.66 39.48 -15.87
C ASP A 508 26.22 39.86 -17.26
N ALA A 509 27.32 39.23 -17.67
CA ALA A 509 27.88 39.27 -19.02
C ALA A 509 27.31 38.21 -20.00
N LEU A 510 26.32 37.38 -19.61
CA LEU A 510 25.67 36.44 -20.53
C LEU A 510 24.70 37.15 -21.49
N ASP A 511 24.78 36.89 -22.80
CA ASP A 511 23.96 37.54 -23.84
C ASP A 511 22.44 37.22 -23.80
N ASP A 512 22.01 36.31 -22.93
CA ASP A 512 20.67 35.72 -22.91
C ASP A 512 19.99 35.95 -21.53
N PRO A 513 18.99 36.84 -21.43
CA PRO A 513 18.31 37.15 -20.17
C PRO A 513 17.60 35.96 -19.50
N ALA A 514 17.21 34.92 -20.26
CA ALA A 514 16.64 33.70 -19.68
C ALA A 514 17.73 32.84 -19.05
N LYS A 515 18.91 32.73 -19.68
CA LYS A 515 20.09 32.08 -19.08
C LYS A 515 20.63 32.87 -17.88
N GLN A 516 20.68 34.20 -17.95
CA GLN A 516 21.00 35.05 -16.78
C GLN A 516 20.08 34.72 -15.61
N SER A 517 18.77 34.63 -15.85
CA SER A 517 17.78 34.33 -14.82
C SER A 517 17.93 32.92 -14.24
N GLU A 518 18.11 31.89 -15.08
CA GLU A 518 18.33 30.50 -14.63
C GLU A 518 19.66 30.37 -13.83
N ALA A 519 20.72 31.04 -14.29
CA ALA A 519 22.02 31.05 -13.63
C ALA A 519 22.00 31.81 -12.28
N ARG A 520 21.31 32.95 -12.18
CA ARG A 520 21.12 33.69 -10.91
C ARG A 520 20.41 32.86 -9.85
N VAL A 521 19.41 32.06 -10.23
CA VAL A 521 18.73 31.12 -9.31
C VAL A 521 19.69 30.04 -8.83
N LYS A 522 20.53 29.50 -9.72
CA LYS A 522 21.47 28.41 -9.40
C LYS A 522 22.70 28.85 -8.62
N GLU A 523 23.24 30.04 -8.88
CA GLU A 523 24.27 30.63 -8.03
C GLU A 523 23.74 30.87 -6.61
N LYS A 524 22.49 31.32 -6.46
CA LYS A 524 21.85 31.45 -5.14
C LYS A 524 21.71 30.10 -4.42
N GLN A 525 21.53 28.99 -5.15
CA GLN A 525 21.56 27.63 -4.61
C GLN A 525 22.98 27.20 -4.22
N ARG A 526 23.99 27.43 -5.07
CA ARG A 526 25.43 27.16 -4.80
C ARG A 526 25.89 27.87 -3.52
N GLN A 527 25.57 29.16 -3.38
CA GLN A 527 25.90 29.96 -2.20
C GLN A 527 25.24 29.38 -0.93
N LYS A 528 23.95 29.03 -0.98
CA LYS A 528 23.25 28.40 0.17
C LYS A 528 23.93 27.09 0.59
N GLN A 529 24.34 26.25 -0.36
CA GLN A 529 25.07 24.99 -0.07
C GLN A 529 26.43 25.26 0.56
N TRP A 530 27.22 26.22 0.04
CA TRP A 530 28.51 26.61 0.62
C TRP A 530 28.36 27.17 2.03
N ASP A 531 27.39 28.08 2.25
CA ASP A 531 27.14 28.71 3.55
C ASP A 531 26.70 27.69 4.61
N THR A 532 25.92 26.67 4.22
CA THR A 532 25.57 25.53 5.09
C THR A 532 26.79 24.67 5.42
N ARG A 533 27.60 24.28 4.43
CA ARG A 533 28.83 23.48 4.63
C ARG A 533 29.85 24.21 5.51
N ARG A 534 29.98 25.54 5.37
CA ARG A 534 30.89 26.34 6.22
C ARG A 534 30.42 26.39 7.68
N LYS A 535 29.12 26.55 7.94
CA LYS A 535 28.56 26.48 9.30
C LYS A 535 28.80 25.12 9.96
N GLU A 536 28.67 24.03 9.21
CA GLU A 536 28.95 22.69 9.72
C GLU A 536 30.45 22.52 10.02
N HIS A 537 31.35 22.97 9.14
CA HIS A 537 32.79 22.99 9.42
C HIS A 537 33.15 23.82 10.66
N GLU A 538 32.43 24.92 10.93
CA GLU A 538 32.61 25.73 12.15
C GLU A 538 32.04 25.05 13.41
N ARG A 539 30.96 24.27 13.28
CA ARG A 539 30.44 23.43 14.35
C ARG A 539 31.43 22.32 14.70
N GLN A 540 31.97 21.64 13.70
CA GLN A 540 32.97 20.57 13.87
C GLN A 540 34.29 21.12 14.44
N GLN A 541 34.78 22.28 13.98
CA GLN A 541 35.96 22.93 14.59
C GLN A 541 35.73 23.34 16.05
N LYS A 542 34.51 23.75 16.42
CA LYS A 542 34.18 24.06 17.83
C LYS A 542 34.06 22.81 18.69
N LEU A 543 33.50 21.72 18.16
CA LEU A 543 33.41 20.44 18.87
C LEU A 543 34.80 19.81 19.08
N ALA A 544 35.67 19.87 18.06
CA ALA A 544 37.07 19.41 18.16
C ALA A 544 37.98 20.31 19.01
N ALA A 545 37.46 21.44 19.52
CA ALA A 545 38.17 22.34 20.44
C ALA A 545 37.70 22.19 21.91
N ILE A 546 36.84 21.21 22.21
CA ILE A 546 36.41 20.89 23.58
C ILE A 546 37.16 19.64 24.02
N ASP A 547 38.10 19.82 24.95
CA ASP A 547 38.87 18.75 25.57
C ASP A 547 38.02 18.03 26.64
N PRO A 548 37.81 16.69 26.57
CA PRO A 548 36.94 15.96 27.51
C PRO A 548 37.61 15.72 28.88
N GLY A 549 37.95 16.81 29.59
CA GLY A 549 38.83 16.78 30.77
C GLY A 549 38.51 17.76 31.92
N GLN A 550 37.34 18.43 31.92
CA GLN A 550 36.82 19.30 33.00
C GLN A 550 35.34 19.63 32.73
N ALA A 551 34.44 19.86 33.71
CA ALA A 551 34.55 19.77 35.18
C ALA A 551 33.18 19.42 35.81
N THR A 552 33.15 19.14 37.12
CA THR A 552 31.93 18.79 37.88
C THR A 552 31.25 19.97 38.57
N ALA A 553 29.91 19.92 38.62
CA ALA A 553 29.03 20.38 39.70
C ALA A 553 29.10 21.85 40.24
N GLN A 554 28.12 22.66 39.83
CA GLN A 554 27.41 23.73 40.57
C GLN A 554 26.32 24.28 39.60
N GLY A 555 25.20 24.90 40.01
CA GLY A 555 24.62 25.21 41.31
C GLY A 555 23.20 25.80 41.08
N GLU A 556 22.38 25.95 42.12
CA GLU A 556 20.95 26.29 42.00
C GLU A 556 20.67 27.76 41.60
N GLY A 557 19.47 28.02 41.06
CA GLY A 557 18.98 29.37 40.73
C GLY A 557 17.50 29.35 40.32
N ASP A 558 16.64 29.92 41.17
CA ASP A 558 15.19 29.74 41.10
C ASP A 558 14.48 30.53 39.97
N GLY A 559 13.34 30.02 39.51
CA GLY A 559 12.65 30.52 38.31
C GLY A 559 11.16 30.14 38.23
N GLN A 560 10.47 30.14 39.36
CA GLN A 560 9.14 29.55 39.52
C GLN A 560 8.05 30.26 38.69
N GLN A 561 7.59 29.63 37.60
CA GLN A 561 6.35 29.99 36.89
C GLN A 561 5.32 28.86 36.97
N SER A 562 4.14 29.18 37.46
CA SER A 562 3.01 28.23 37.58
C SER A 562 2.60 27.70 36.20
N PRO A 563 2.33 26.39 36.06
CA PRO A 563 1.93 25.81 34.78
C PRO A 563 0.55 26.33 34.36
N LYS A 564 0.51 27.16 33.32
CA LYS A 564 -0.76 27.48 32.63
C LYS A 564 -1.30 26.21 31.98
N PRO A 565 -2.63 25.96 32.01
CA PRO A 565 -3.20 24.76 31.42
C PRO A 565 -2.88 24.69 29.92
N LYS A 566 -2.43 23.52 29.46
CA LYS A 566 -2.21 23.25 28.03
C LYS A 566 -3.58 23.20 27.34
N LYS A 567 -3.94 24.26 26.62
CA LYS A 567 -5.09 24.26 25.70
C LYS A 567 -5.02 23.03 24.80
N HIS A 568 -6.13 22.33 24.66
CA HIS A 568 -6.18 21.07 23.94
C HIS A 568 -6.19 21.29 22.42
N TRP A 569 -5.72 20.30 21.66
CA TRP A 569 -5.55 20.44 20.20
C TRP A 569 -6.88 20.63 19.45
N TRP A 570 -8.00 20.14 19.99
CA TRP A 570 -9.34 20.33 19.43
C TRP A 570 -9.85 21.78 19.55
N GLU A 571 -9.24 22.62 20.38
CA GLU A 571 -9.54 24.08 20.44
C GLU A 571 -8.99 24.87 19.23
N ARG A 572 -8.50 24.19 18.19
CA ARG A 572 -7.89 24.77 16.98
C ARG A 572 -8.38 24.13 15.67
N LEU A 573 -9.52 23.42 15.68
CA LEU A 573 -10.09 22.87 14.46
C LEU A 573 -10.89 23.94 13.71
N GLU A 574 -10.30 24.52 12.67
CA GLU A 574 -10.99 25.40 11.72
C GLU A 574 -11.43 24.58 10.49
N ILE A 575 -12.71 24.67 10.13
CA ILE A 575 -13.28 24.05 8.92
C ILE A 575 -13.93 25.16 8.10
N GLY A 576 -13.50 25.28 6.84
CA GLY A 576 -14.00 26.28 5.89
C GLY A 576 -14.46 25.66 4.57
N VAL A 577 -15.35 26.37 3.87
CA VAL A 577 -15.66 26.10 2.47
C VAL A 577 -14.59 26.77 1.61
N PHE A 578 -14.02 26.08 0.64
CA PHE A 578 -12.96 26.62 -0.23
C PHE A 578 -13.36 26.58 -1.71
N ASP A 579 -12.93 27.58 -2.47
CA ASP A 579 -12.98 27.54 -3.93
C ASP A 579 -11.90 26.61 -4.52
N ARG A 580 -11.95 26.38 -5.83
CA ARG A 580 -10.98 25.51 -6.54
C ARG A 580 -9.51 25.97 -6.48
N ASN A 581 -9.26 27.19 -6.00
CA ASN A 581 -7.93 27.79 -5.86
C ASN A 581 -7.45 27.74 -4.39
N GLY A 582 -8.23 27.18 -3.47
CA GLY A 582 -7.95 27.17 -2.03
C GLY A 582 -8.32 28.46 -1.30
N LYS A 583 -9.10 29.37 -1.91
CA LYS A 583 -9.59 30.57 -1.24
C LYS A 583 -10.84 30.24 -0.43
N ALA A 584 -10.86 30.62 0.85
CA ALA A 584 -12.03 30.45 1.69
C ALA A 584 -13.23 31.28 1.19
N LEU A 585 -14.41 30.66 1.23
CA LEU A 585 -15.72 31.20 0.89
C LEU A 585 -16.52 31.35 2.19
N ASP A 586 -16.14 32.33 3.00
CA ASP A 586 -16.62 32.58 4.37
C ASP A 586 -18.10 33.03 4.46
N PHE A 587 -19.00 32.55 3.59
CA PHE A 587 -20.36 33.10 3.42
C PHE A 587 -21.46 32.09 3.81
N ARG A 588 -22.37 32.52 4.68
CA ARG A 588 -23.65 31.80 4.94
C ARG A 588 -24.75 32.20 3.95
N ASP A 589 -24.65 33.41 3.38
CA ASP A 589 -25.46 33.89 2.26
C ASP A 589 -24.54 34.69 1.33
N VAL A 590 -24.41 34.25 0.07
CA VAL A 590 -23.54 34.85 -0.95
C VAL A 590 -24.21 36.05 -1.60
N ASP A 591 -25.54 36.05 -1.72
CA ASP A 591 -26.32 37.08 -2.40
C ASP A 591 -26.50 38.32 -1.51
N GLN A 592 -26.61 38.12 -0.18
CA GLN A 592 -26.59 39.18 0.84
C GLN A 592 -25.18 39.49 1.36
N GLY A 593 -24.16 38.70 1.00
CA GLY A 593 -22.79 38.86 1.47
C GLY A 593 -22.59 38.60 2.97
N LEU A 594 -23.49 37.85 3.61
CA LEU A 594 -23.43 37.54 5.05
C LEU A 594 -22.39 36.46 5.32
N ARG A 595 -21.48 36.72 6.24
CA ARG A 595 -20.44 35.76 6.62
C ARG A 595 -20.97 34.59 7.45
N SER A 596 -20.32 33.44 7.32
CA SER A 596 -20.47 32.29 8.21
C SER A 596 -19.55 32.40 9.43
N ASP A 597 -20.00 31.84 10.54
CA ASP A 597 -19.34 31.77 11.84
C ASP A 597 -19.50 30.36 12.45
N ALA A 598 -18.91 30.12 13.63
CA ALA A 598 -18.96 28.81 14.30
C ALA A 598 -20.37 28.37 14.74
N ASP A 599 -21.32 29.31 14.77
CA ASP A 599 -22.70 29.13 15.22
C ASP A 599 -23.70 29.07 14.05
N THR A 600 -23.20 29.23 12.81
CA THR A 600 -23.99 29.15 11.59
C THR A 600 -24.54 27.74 11.42
N ILE A 601 -25.86 27.62 11.30
CA ILE A 601 -26.54 26.34 11.09
C ILE A 601 -26.43 25.91 9.64
N PHE A 602 -25.90 24.69 9.42
CA PHE A 602 -25.86 24.01 8.14
C PHE A 602 -26.71 22.72 8.20
N ASN A 603 -27.26 22.27 7.06
CA ASN A 603 -27.69 20.87 6.94
C ASN A 603 -26.42 20.01 6.87
N ILE A 604 -26.20 19.12 7.85
CA ILE A 604 -24.93 18.36 7.92
C ILE A 604 -24.86 17.15 6.98
N GLY A 605 -25.93 16.91 6.21
CA GLY A 605 -26.00 15.84 5.21
C GLY A 605 -25.68 14.48 5.82
N PHE A 606 -24.84 13.69 5.16
CA PHE A 606 -24.59 12.31 5.56
C PHE A 606 -23.84 12.13 6.89
N MET A 607 -23.34 13.21 7.52
CA MET A 607 -22.84 13.16 8.90
C MET A 607 -23.92 12.76 9.92
N CYS A 608 -25.22 12.86 9.54
CA CYS A 608 -26.34 12.34 10.35
C CYS A 608 -26.20 10.84 10.69
N LYS A 609 -25.48 10.05 9.88
CA LYS A 609 -25.30 8.61 10.11
C LYS A 609 -24.65 8.30 11.45
N GLY A 610 -23.65 9.08 11.86
CA GLY A 610 -23.02 8.92 13.18
C GLY A 610 -24.01 9.13 14.34
N PHE A 611 -24.93 10.09 14.21
CA PHE A 611 -25.99 10.34 15.18
C PHE A 611 -27.02 9.21 15.23
N THR A 612 -27.46 8.69 14.08
CA THR A 612 -28.38 7.54 14.02
C THR A 612 -27.76 6.29 14.64
N VAL A 613 -26.48 6.03 14.36
CA VAL A 613 -25.74 4.90 14.95
C VAL A 613 -25.64 5.07 16.46
N LEU A 614 -25.29 6.26 16.95
CA LEU A 614 -25.23 6.52 18.38
C LEU A 614 -26.60 6.40 19.06
N ALA A 615 -27.69 6.78 18.38
CA ALA A 615 -29.06 6.65 18.88
C ALA A 615 -29.51 5.19 19.03
N ILE A 616 -29.22 4.31 18.05
CA ILE A 616 -29.46 2.87 18.23
C ILE A 616 -28.48 2.26 19.24
N THR A 617 -27.25 2.78 19.36
CA THR A 617 -26.28 2.34 20.39
C THR A 617 -26.79 2.57 21.81
N CYS A 618 -27.54 3.65 22.07
CA CYS A 618 -28.24 3.84 23.34
C CYS A 618 -29.15 2.64 23.64
N LEU A 619 -30.01 2.25 22.69
CA LEU A 619 -30.94 1.13 22.84
C LEU A 619 -30.22 -0.23 22.96
N VAL A 620 -29.08 -0.40 22.28
CA VAL A 620 -28.22 -1.60 22.45
C VAL A 620 -27.59 -1.64 23.84
N THR A 621 -27.15 -0.49 24.37
CA THR A 621 -26.58 -0.41 25.72
C THR A 621 -27.63 -0.60 26.81
N ASP A 622 -28.87 -0.16 26.55
CA ASP A 622 -30.04 -0.40 27.41
C ASP A 622 -30.49 -1.88 27.38
N GLY A 623 -30.07 -2.66 26.36
CA GLY A 623 -30.42 -4.07 26.17
C GLY A 623 -31.74 -4.33 25.41
N GLU A 624 -32.35 -3.29 24.84
CA GLU A 624 -33.63 -3.35 24.11
C GLU A 624 -33.51 -3.97 22.71
N VAL A 625 -32.29 -4.07 22.17
CA VAL A 625 -31.99 -4.53 20.81
C VAL A 625 -30.51 -4.90 20.67
N HIS A 626 -30.17 -5.79 19.74
CA HIS A 626 -28.79 -6.20 19.45
C HIS A 626 -28.40 -5.91 18.00
N TRP A 627 -27.11 -5.66 17.75
CA TRP A 627 -26.58 -5.37 16.41
C TRP A 627 -26.92 -6.42 15.34
N ASP A 628 -27.03 -7.67 15.77
CA ASP A 628 -27.26 -8.83 14.90
C ASP A 628 -28.73 -9.32 14.94
N ASP A 629 -29.63 -8.56 15.59
CA ASP A 629 -31.08 -8.71 15.42
C ASP A 629 -31.50 -8.28 14.01
N ARG A 630 -32.55 -8.92 13.49
CA ARG A 630 -33.04 -8.77 12.12
C ARG A 630 -33.93 -7.53 11.98
N ALA A 631 -33.92 -6.90 10.82
CA ALA A 631 -34.78 -5.75 10.55
C ALA A 631 -36.28 -6.12 10.53
N ASP A 632 -36.61 -7.35 10.12
CA ASP A 632 -38.00 -7.83 10.01
C ASP A 632 -38.65 -8.25 11.35
N THR A 633 -37.91 -8.33 12.46
CA THR A 633 -38.51 -8.50 13.80
C THR A 633 -39.09 -7.18 14.36
N PHE A 634 -38.80 -6.05 13.72
CA PHE A 634 -39.28 -4.72 14.14
C PHE A 634 -40.18 -4.04 13.10
N LEU A 635 -39.92 -4.30 11.80
CA LEU A 635 -40.60 -3.67 10.66
C LEU A 635 -41.29 -4.74 9.80
N ASP A 636 -42.60 -4.90 10.01
CA ASP A 636 -43.43 -5.92 9.33
C ASP A 636 -43.36 -5.83 7.78
N ASP A 637 -43.21 -4.61 7.25
CA ASP A 637 -43.01 -4.30 5.82
C ASP A 637 -41.79 -5.00 5.18
N LEU A 638 -40.82 -5.46 5.99
CA LEU A 638 -39.61 -6.14 5.52
C LEU A 638 -39.73 -7.67 5.53
N CYS A 639 -40.80 -8.24 6.11
CA CYS A 639 -41.04 -9.68 6.13
C CYS A 639 -41.09 -10.25 4.71
N TYR A 640 -40.40 -11.38 4.49
CA TYR A 640 -40.31 -12.08 3.19
C TYR A 640 -39.70 -11.27 2.03
N THR A 641 -39.09 -10.11 2.30
CA THR A 641 -38.41 -9.29 1.29
C THR A 641 -36.95 -9.70 1.09
N ASN A 642 -36.33 -9.19 0.03
CA ASN A 642 -34.89 -9.30 -0.23
C ASN A 642 -34.00 -8.86 0.95
N VAL A 643 -34.50 -7.97 1.82
CA VAL A 643 -33.74 -7.42 2.96
C VAL A 643 -34.21 -7.90 4.34
N GLY A 644 -35.30 -8.66 4.47
CA GLY A 644 -35.82 -9.06 5.79
C GLY A 644 -34.80 -9.81 6.65
N ASN A 645 -33.96 -10.63 6.00
CA ASN A 645 -32.85 -11.36 6.63
C ASN A 645 -31.66 -10.47 7.07
N SER A 646 -31.67 -9.17 6.78
CA SER A 646 -30.57 -8.24 7.12
C SER A 646 -30.62 -7.88 8.60
N THR A 647 -29.46 -7.87 9.26
CA THR A 647 -29.36 -7.35 10.63
C THR A 647 -29.27 -5.82 10.67
N ILE A 648 -29.42 -5.24 11.85
CA ILE A 648 -29.18 -3.80 12.07
C ILE A 648 -27.74 -3.42 11.65
N ARG A 649 -26.75 -4.27 11.97
CA ARG A 649 -25.36 -4.15 11.49
C ARG A 649 -25.26 -4.19 9.96
N ASP A 650 -26.02 -5.07 9.30
CA ASP A 650 -26.01 -5.15 7.83
C ASP A 650 -26.51 -3.85 7.17
N LEU A 651 -27.59 -3.26 7.72
CA LEU A 651 -28.18 -2.00 7.25
C LEU A 651 -27.23 -0.81 7.44
N LEU A 652 -26.66 -0.67 8.64
CA LEU A 652 -25.79 0.46 8.99
C LEU A 652 -24.44 0.41 8.27
N SER A 653 -23.91 -0.79 7.99
CA SER A 653 -22.63 -0.96 7.30
C SER A 653 -22.77 -1.03 5.78
N HIS A 654 -23.94 -0.67 5.21
CA HIS A 654 -24.20 -0.64 3.76
C HIS A 654 -23.86 -1.96 3.02
N ARG A 655 -24.09 -3.09 3.70
CA ARG A 655 -23.67 -4.43 3.22
C ARG A 655 -24.84 -5.34 2.81
N ILE A 656 -25.99 -4.75 2.48
CA ILE A 656 -27.23 -5.47 2.08
C ILE A 656 -27.32 -5.85 0.59
N GLY A 657 -26.33 -5.51 -0.24
CA GLY A 657 -26.24 -5.97 -1.64
C GLY A 657 -27.26 -5.35 -2.64
N LEU A 658 -28.24 -4.59 -2.16
CA LEU A 658 -29.25 -3.91 -2.96
C LEU A 658 -28.66 -3.00 -4.05
N PHE A 659 -29.42 -2.80 -5.13
CA PHE A 659 -29.09 -1.82 -6.16
C PHE A 659 -28.96 -0.38 -5.60
N TRP A 660 -28.07 0.42 -6.19
CA TRP A 660 -27.85 1.81 -5.77
C TRP A 660 -29.04 2.71 -6.13
N SER A 661 -29.89 3.00 -5.14
CA SER A 661 -31.16 3.70 -5.27
C SER A 661 -31.16 5.13 -4.69
N ASP A 662 -30.00 5.63 -4.26
CA ASP A 662 -29.89 6.79 -3.38
C ASP A 662 -30.45 8.10 -3.96
N ALA A 663 -30.54 8.21 -5.29
CA ALA A 663 -31.13 9.35 -5.99
C ALA A 663 -32.67 9.37 -6.01
N LEU A 664 -33.36 8.29 -5.63
CA LEU A 664 -34.81 8.15 -5.83
C LEU A 664 -35.68 9.03 -4.91
N PHE A 665 -35.14 9.58 -3.83
CA PHE A 665 -35.95 10.34 -2.85
C PHE A 665 -35.96 11.86 -3.07
N VAL A 666 -35.08 12.41 -3.93
CA VAL A 666 -34.99 13.86 -4.19
C VAL A 666 -35.17 14.15 -5.68
N GLY A 667 -36.12 15.04 -5.99
CA GLY A 667 -36.40 15.51 -7.33
C GLY A 667 -35.89 16.93 -7.61
N PRO A 668 -36.30 17.52 -8.75
CA PRO A 668 -35.92 18.89 -9.12
C PRO A 668 -36.19 19.91 -8.01
N ASN A 669 -35.30 20.90 -7.89
CA ASN A 669 -35.34 21.95 -6.88
C ASN A 669 -35.37 21.44 -5.42
N ASN A 670 -34.71 20.31 -5.15
CA ASN A 670 -34.61 19.67 -3.84
C ASN A 670 -35.96 19.27 -3.21
N LYS A 671 -37.00 19.08 -4.02
CA LYS A 671 -38.30 18.57 -3.57
C LYS A 671 -38.21 17.08 -3.27
N LEU A 672 -38.66 16.65 -2.09
CA LEU A 672 -38.77 15.22 -1.77
C LEU A 672 -39.86 14.53 -2.64
N LEU A 673 -39.55 13.32 -3.09
CA LEU A 673 -40.42 12.52 -3.97
C LEU A 673 -41.24 11.44 -3.22
N LEU A 674 -40.84 11.12 -1.99
CA LEU A 674 -41.39 10.02 -1.19
C LEU A 674 -41.81 10.55 0.20
N SER A 675 -42.91 10.02 0.74
CA SER A 675 -43.22 10.16 2.17
C SER A 675 -42.25 9.34 3.02
N LYS A 676 -42.23 9.58 4.34
CA LYS A 676 -41.51 8.70 5.27
C LYS A 676 -42.00 7.25 5.17
N THR A 677 -43.31 7.00 5.20
CA THR A 677 -43.88 5.65 5.07
C THR A 677 -43.46 4.91 3.79
N GLN A 678 -43.22 5.62 2.67
CA GLN A 678 -42.75 5.01 1.42
C GLN A 678 -41.28 4.58 1.44
N GLY A 679 -40.49 4.98 2.45
CA GLY A 679 -39.07 4.61 2.54
C GLY A 679 -38.86 3.12 2.77
N THR A 680 -39.55 2.53 3.75
CA THR A 680 -39.52 1.08 4.01
C THR A 680 -40.10 0.29 2.84
N THR A 681 -41.21 0.74 2.24
CA THR A 681 -41.80 0.10 1.04
C THR A 681 -40.84 0.11 -0.16
N LEU A 682 -40.07 1.19 -0.34
CA LEU A 682 -39.04 1.24 -1.39
C LEU A 682 -37.88 0.29 -1.05
N LEU A 683 -37.39 0.28 0.20
CA LEU A 683 -36.34 -0.64 0.63
C LEU A 683 -36.72 -2.12 0.38
N ALA A 684 -37.95 -2.49 0.73
CA ALA A 684 -38.54 -3.81 0.51
C ALA A 684 -38.59 -4.24 -0.96
N SER A 685 -38.78 -3.29 -1.88
CA SER A 685 -38.99 -3.54 -3.32
C SER A 685 -37.72 -3.48 -4.18
N LEU A 686 -36.55 -3.24 -3.59
CA LEU A 686 -35.28 -3.17 -4.33
C LEU A 686 -34.69 -4.55 -4.60
N ASP A 687 -34.12 -4.72 -5.80
CA ASP A 687 -33.41 -5.92 -6.22
C ASP A 687 -32.02 -6.04 -5.59
N ILE A 688 -31.62 -7.27 -5.27
CA ILE A 688 -30.25 -7.63 -4.88
C ILE A 688 -29.36 -7.55 -6.12
N SER A 689 -28.44 -6.59 -6.15
CA SER A 689 -27.49 -6.37 -7.26
C SER A 689 -26.14 -7.08 -7.06
N ARG A 690 -25.82 -7.41 -5.81
CA ARG A 690 -24.64 -8.15 -5.34
C ARG A 690 -25.03 -9.03 -4.16
N PRO A 691 -24.39 -10.20 -3.95
CA PRO A 691 -24.58 -10.98 -2.73
C PRO A 691 -24.42 -10.11 -1.47
N PRO A 692 -25.35 -10.19 -0.49
CA PRO A 692 -25.20 -9.51 0.79
C PRO A 692 -23.87 -9.86 1.46
N ARG A 693 -23.34 -8.92 2.24
CA ARG A 693 -22.05 -8.98 2.95
C ARG A 693 -20.79 -9.05 2.08
N GLN A 694 -20.92 -9.14 0.74
CA GLN A 694 -19.77 -9.16 -0.18
C GLN A 694 -19.30 -7.75 -0.62
N ASP A 695 -20.24 -6.88 -0.96
CA ASP A 695 -19.98 -5.58 -1.62
C ASP A 695 -20.56 -4.40 -0.83
N PHE A 696 -19.76 -3.36 -0.59
CA PHE A 696 -20.25 -2.07 -0.09
C PHE A 696 -21.10 -1.39 -1.17
N ILE A 697 -22.38 -1.15 -0.87
CA ILE A 697 -23.27 -0.35 -1.72
C ILE A 697 -24.02 0.64 -0.83
N TYR A 698 -23.54 1.89 -0.84
CA TYR A 698 -24.10 3.00 -0.09
C TYR A 698 -25.60 3.17 -0.36
N ASN A 699 -26.41 3.22 0.70
CA ASN A 699 -27.87 3.26 0.59
C ASN A 699 -28.51 3.91 1.82
N ASN A 700 -29.11 5.10 1.65
CA ASN A 700 -29.79 5.84 2.73
C ASN A 700 -31.02 5.11 3.28
N PHE A 701 -31.67 4.23 2.52
CA PHE A 701 -32.86 3.52 2.98
C PHE A 701 -32.54 2.45 4.06
N GLY A 702 -31.29 1.98 4.14
CA GLY A 702 -30.85 1.17 5.29
C GLY A 702 -30.89 1.98 6.61
N TYR A 703 -30.49 3.25 6.55
CA TYR A 703 -30.58 4.18 7.69
C TYR A 703 -32.02 4.61 7.98
N HIS A 704 -32.85 4.75 6.94
CA HIS A 704 -34.30 4.95 7.10
C HIS A 704 -34.91 3.85 7.98
N ALA A 705 -34.66 2.58 7.64
CA ALA A 705 -35.16 1.43 8.40
C ALA A 705 -34.70 1.47 9.86
N VAL A 706 -33.40 1.65 10.13
CA VAL A 706 -32.92 1.75 11.53
C VAL A 706 -33.50 2.96 12.27
N GLY A 707 -33.73 4.08 11.59
CA GLY A 707 -34.48 5.22 12.14
C GLY A 707 -35.90 4.83 12.58
N CYS A 708 -36.61 4.05 11.78
CA CYS A 708 -37.94 3.54 12.12
C CYS A 708 -37.90 2.48 13.24
N ILE A 709 -36.81 1.71 13.35
CA ILE A 709 -36.59 0.77 14.48
C ILE A 709 -36.43 1.54 15.80
N ILE A 710 -35.65 2.64 15.81
CA ILE A 710 -35.52 3.52 16.99
C ILE A 710 -36.89 4.04 17.44
N GLU A 711 -37.73 4.51 16.50
CA GLU A 711 -39.10 4.99 16.80
C GLU A 711 -40.03 3.86 17.27
N LYS A 712 -39.92 2.67 16.67
CA LYS A 712 -40.71 1.47 17.03
C LYS A 712 -40.42 0.98 18.46
N ILE A 713 -39.15 1.01 18.86
CA ILE A 713 -38.71 0.57 20.21
C ILE A 713 -39.03 1.66 21.25
N SER A 714 -38.67 2.91 20.99
CA SER A 714 -38.79 4.00 21.97
C SER A 714 -40.20 4.59 22.11
N GLY A 715 -41.09 4.36 21.13
CA GLY A 715 -42.46 4.88 21.12
C GLY A 715 -42.58 6.39 20.85
N ILE A 716 -41.45 7.09 20.65
CA ILE A 716 -41.36 8.52 20.37
C ILE A 716 -40.75 8.78 19.00
N SER A 717 -40.80 10.03 18.52
CA SER A 717 -40.20 10.38 17.22
C SER A 717 -38.67 10.34 17.26
N TYR A 718 -38.00 10.08 16.13
CA TYR A 718 -36.54 10.04 16.06
C TYR A 718 -35.90 11.38 16.43
N GLY A 719 -36.55 12.50 16.09
CA GLY A 719 -36.08 13.85 16.48
C GLY A 719 -36.11 14.06 17.99
N GLU A 720 -37.19 13.60 18.64
CA GLU A 720 -37.38 13.65 20.09
C GLU A 720 -36.45 12.68 20.82
N PHE A 721 -36.29 11.44 20.32
CA PHE A 721 -35.32 10.49 20.86
C PHE A 721 -33.90 11.04 20.77
N LEU A 722 -33.51 11.59 19.62
CA LEU A 722 -32.20 12.20 19.40
C LEU A 722 -31.98 13.40 20.33
N ALA A 723 -32.98 14.26 20.51
CA ALA A 723 -32.93 15.36 21.47
C ALA A 723 -32.70 14.85 22.90
N ASN A 724 -33.62 14.03 23.40
CA ASN A 724 -33.66 13.58 24.79
C ASN A 724 -32.47 12.68 25.18
N ARG A 725 -32.01 11.80 24.27
CA ARG A 725 -30.95 10.82 24.56
C ARG A 725 -29.54 11.25 24.14
N ILE A 726 -29.38 12.26 23.28
CA ILE A 726 -28.05 12.66 22.77
C ILE A 726 -27.82 14.18 22.83
N LEU A 727 -28.71 15.00 22.27
CA LEU A 727 -28.42 16.42 22.09
C LEU A 727 -28.54 17.21 23.40
N GLU A 728 -29.56 16.96 24.23
CA GLU A 728 -29.68 17.60 25.54
C GLU A 728 -28.59 17.16 26.53
N PRO A 729 -28.26 15.86 26.69
CA PRO A 729 -27.15 15.44 27.57
C PRO A 729 -25.78 15.98 27.14
N LEU A 730 -25.53 16.15 25.84
CA LEU A 730 -24.31 16.79 25.33
C LEU A 730 -24.41 18.33 25.21
N ASN A 731 -25.52 18.94 25.63
CA ASN A 731 -25.77 20.40 25.55
C ASN A 731 -25.62 20.99 24.12
N MET A 732 -25.99 20.21 23.10
CA MET A 732 -25.95 20.55 21.68
C MET A 732 -27.18 21.36 21.26
N THR A 733 -27.30 22.56 21.83
CA THR A 733 -28.49 23.44 21.73
C THR A 733 -28.75 24.06 20.35
N TRP A 734 -27.83 23.92 19.40
CA TRP A 734 -27.94 24.40 18.01
C TRP A 734 -28.07 23.25 17.00
N THR A 735 -28.27 22.02 17.50
CA THR A 735 -28.46 20.80 16.70
C THR A 735 -29.90 20.33 16.77
N PHE A 736 -30.50 19.97 15.63
CA PHE A 736 -31.91 19.57 15.56
C PHE A 736 -32.28 18.92 14.21
N THR A 737 -33.33 18.10 14.18
CA THR A 737 -33.99 17.64 12.94
C THR A 737 -35.05 18.62 12.44
N GLU A 738 -35.79 19.24 13.36
CA GLU A 738 -36.84 20.23 13.11
C GLU A 738 -36.48 21.59 13.69
N GLN A 739 -36.71 22.65 12.91
CA GLN A 739 -36.23 23.98 13.28
C GLN A 739 -37.01 24.54 14.48
N PRO A 740 -36.32 24.95 15.58
CA PRO A 740 -36.97 25.63 16.70
C PRO A 740 -37.75 26.87 16.25
N SER A 741 -38.90 27.10 16.88
CA SER A 741 -39.82 28.21 16.54
C SER A 741 -39.25 29.62 16.78
N ARG A 742 -38.07 29.71 17.40
CA ARG A 742 -37.25 30.92 17.54
C ARG A 742 -35.79 30.58 17.24
N MET A 743 -35.21 31.24 16.25
CA MET A 743 -33.77 31.29 15.98
C MET A 743 -33.44 32.57 15.21
N ASP A 744 -32.27 33.15 15.48
CA ASP A 744 -31.87 34.50 15.02
C ASP A 744 -31.35 34.55 13.57
N GLY A 745 -31.89 33.70 12.69
CA GLY A 745 -31.60 33.71 11.25
C GLY A 745 -30.17 33.32 10.85
N ASN A 746 -29.35 32.80 11.76
CA ASN A 746 -27.98 32.34 11.46
C ASN A 746 -27.96 30.96 10.76
N ILE A 747 -28.59 30.87 9.60
CA ILE A 747 -28.76 29.61 8.83
C ILE A 747 -28.15 29.80 7.44
N SER A 748 -27.41 28.80 6.96
CA SER A 748 -26.81 28.81 5.62
C SER A 748 -27.87 28.70 4.51
N VAL A 749 -27.78 29.56 3.50
CA VAL A 749 -28.47 29.35 2.22
C VAL A 749 -27.77 28.24 1.45
N ALA A 750 -28.55 27.32 0.86
CA ALA A 750 -28.00 26.25 0.03
C ALA A 750 -27.65 26.79 -1.38
N TYR A 751 -26.46 26.47 -1.87
CA TYR A 751 -25.98 26.87 -3.19
C TYR A 751 -25.61 25.65 -4.04
N LEU A 752 -25.90 25.72 -5.35
CA LEU A 752 -25.34 24.81 -6.35
C LEU A 752 -24.47 25.56 -7.34
N ALA A 753 -23.33 24.97 -7.71
CA ALA A 753 -22.51 25.40 -8.83
C ALA A 753 -23.06 24.80 -10.13
N TYR A 754 -23.37 25.65 -11.11
CA TYR A 754 -23.85 25.23 -12.43
C TYR A 754 -22.68 25.03 -13.40
N HIS A 755 -22.96 24.59 -14.64
CA HIS A 755 -21.95 24.38 -15.70
C HIS A 755 -21.13 25.64 -16.05
N ASP A 756 -21.59 26.84 -15.70
CA ASP A 756 -20.86 28.11 -15.80
C ASP A 756 -19.97 28.42 -14.58
N LEU A 757 -19.85 27.45 -13.66
CA LEU A 757 -19.18 27.52 -12.36
C LEU A 757 -19.70 28.63 -11.43
N LYS A 758 -20.90 29.17 -11.70
CA LYS A 758 -21.54 30.14 -10.82
C LYS A 758 -22.37 29.43 -9.76
N LEU A 759 -22.15 29.83 -8.51
CA LEU A 759 -23.06 29.53 -7.42
C LEU A 759 -24.40 30.24 -7.67
N ARG A 760 -25.50 29.56 -7.38
CA ARG A 760 -26.86 30.14 -7.35
C ARG A 760 -27.61 29.54 -6.17
N GLY A 761 -28.34 30.38 -5.43
CA GLY A 761 -29.16 29.93 -4.31
C GLY A 761 -30.24 28.94 -4.79
N VAL A 762 -30.43 27.86 -4.03
CA VAL A 762 -31.47 26.85 -4.27
C VAL A 762 -32.27 26.62 -2.98
N PRO A 763 -33.52 26.15 -3.06
CA PRO A 763 -34.25 25.72 -1.87
C PRO A 763 -33.45 24.64 -1.13
N SER A 764 -33.26 24.80 0.18
CA SER A 764 -32.76 23.70 1.02
C SER A 764 -33.73 22.53 0.92
N PRO A 765 -33.26 21.28 0.77
CA PRO A 765 -34.13 20.13 0.95
C PRO A 765 -34.75 20.20 2.35
N ARG A 766 -36.09 20.11 2.42
CA ARG A 766 -36.82 20.04 3.69
C ARG A 766 -36.82 18.60 4.17
N ILE A 767 -35.69 18.16 4.70
CA ILE A 767 -35.57 16.90 5.44
C ILE A 767 -35.71 17.23 6.93
N SER A 768 -36.54 16.47 7.62
CA SER A 768 -36.95 16.61 9.03
C SER A 768 -37.47 15.25 9.52
N SER A 769 -37.83 15.12 10.81
CA SER A 769 -38.18 13.84 11.44
C SER A 769 -39.35 13.11 10.77
N ASP A 770 -40.23 13.85 10.10
CA ASP A 770 -41.41 13.40 9.37
C ASP A 770 -41.14 12.93 7.91
N THR A 771 -39.87 12.95 7.47
CA THR A 771 -39.50 12.74 6.05
C THR A 771 -38.69 11.47 5.80
N VAL A 772 -38.66 11.04 4.53
CA VAL A 772 -37.99 9.79 4.11
C VAL A 772 -36.49 9.70 4.43
N ALA A 773 -35.76 10.81 4.53
CA ALA A 773 -34.32 10.81 4.79
C ALA A 773 -33.94 11.29 6.21
N PHE A 774 -34.89 11.29 7.15
CA PHE A 774 -34.74 11.82 8.51
C PHE A 774 -33.45 11.40 9.24
N SER A 775 -33.23 10.10 9.41
CA SER A 775 -32.02 9.52 10.03
C SER A 775 -30.79 9.59 9.11
N ALA A 776 -30.98 9.45 7.80
CA ALA A 776 -29.88 9.38 6.84
C ALA A 776 -29.21 10.74 6.54
N GLY A 777 -29.93 11.86 6.73
CA GLY A 777 -29.50 13.20 6.34
C GLY A 777 -30.35 14.39 6.84
N GLY A 778 -31.21 14.20 7.87
CA GLY A 778 -32.19 15.21 8.31
C GLY A 778 -31.78 16.17 9.43
N ILE A 779 -30.57 16.03 9.98
CA ILE A 779 -30.08 16.90 11.08
C ILE A 779 -29.47 18.18 10.51
N ARG A 780 -29.64 19.27 11.25
CA ARG A 780 -28.91 20.54 11.11
C ARG A 780 -28.11 20.79 12.38
N SER A 781 -26.94 21.42 12.24
CA SER A 781 -26.01 21.71 13.32
C SER A 781 -25.11 22.89 12.94
N CYS A 782 -24.48 23.51 13.93
CA CYS A 782 -23.34 24.40 13.74
C CYS A 782 -21.99 23.69 14.00
N MET A 783 -20.88 24.41 13.86
CA MET A 783 -19.53 23.90 14.12
C MET A 783 -19.29 23.63 15.62
N ARG A 784 -19.78 24.54 16.48
CA ARG A 784 -19.66 24.44 17.94
C ARG A 784 -20.18 23.11 18.48
N ASP A 785 -21.37 22.72 18.05
CA ASP A 785 -22.04 21.49 18.49
C ASP A 785 -21.37 20.23 17.93
N LEU A 786 -20.98 20.23 16.65
CA LEU A 786 -20.24 19.10 16.05
C LEU A 786 -18.91 18.84 16.78
N LEU A 787 -18.22 19.90 17.23
CA LEU A 787 -17.00 19.77 18.04
C LEU A 787 -17.26 19.10 19.40
N VAL A 788 -18.43 19.29 20.00
CA VAL A 788 -18.83 18.59 21.23
C VAL A 788 -19.10 17.11 20.91
N PHE A 789 -19.90 16.82 19.88
CA PHE A 789 -20.23 15.45 19.47
C PHE A 789 -18.99 14.61 19.16
N TYR A 790 -18.16 15.06 18.21
CA TYR A 790 -16.93 14.36 17.85
C TYR A 790 -15.89 14.39 18.99
N GLY A 791 -15.86 15.44 19.80
CA GLY A 791 -14.97 15.56 20.96
C GLY A 791 -15.28 14.55 22.06
N SER A 792 -16.56 14.28 22.34
CA SER A 792 -16.99 13.25 23.30
C SER A 792 -16.69 11.84 22.82
N LEU A 793 -16.95 11.54 21.55
CA LEU A 793 -16.58 10.27 20.91
C LEU A 793 -15.06 10.04 20.97
N LEU A 794 -14.26 11.00 20.50
CA LEU A 794 -12.80 10.92 20.52
C LEU A 794 -12.24 10.77 21.94
N ARG A 795 -12.84 11.45 22.93
CA ARG A 795 -12.48 11.27 24.34
C ARG A 795 -12.71 9.82 24.78
N ALA A 796 -13.93 9.32 24.65
CA ALA A 796 -14.32 7.96 25.06
C ALA A 796 -13.39 6.88 24.50
N ILE A 797 -13.07 6.96 23.20
CA ILE A 797 -12.13 6.06 22.54
C ILE A 797 -10.71 6.18 23.14
N VAL A 798 -10.17 7.40 23.23
CA VAL A 798 -8.77 7.64 23.64
C VAL A 798 -8.53 7.37 25.13
N THR A 799 -9.49 7.67 26.01
CA THR A 799 -9.40 7.32 27.44
C THR A 799 -9.89 5.91 27.74
N SER A 800 -10.45 5.20 26.76
CA SER A 800 -11.12 3.90 26.92
C SER A 800 -12.19 3.92 28.02
N THR A 801 -13.05 4.94 27.99
CA THR A 801 -14.15 5.16 28.95
C THR A 801 -15.48 5.26 28.23
N ARG A 802 -16.58 4.98 28.94
CA ARG A 802 -17.94 5.31 28.49
C ARG A 802 -18.10 6.81 28.22
N ILE A 803 -19.12 7.19 27.43
CA ILE A 803 -19.67 8.56 27.49
C ILE A 803 -20.71 8.57 28.60
N GLU A 804 -20.43 9.25 29.71
CA GLU A 804 -21.27 9.18 30.92
C GLU A 804 -22.65 9.80 30.68
N GLU A 805 -22.67 10.90 29.93
CA GLU A 805 -23.85 11.68 29.54
C GLU A 805 -24.85 10.86 28.70
N LEU A 806 -24.36 9.85 27.97
CA LEU A 806 -25.16 8.96 27.12
C LEU A 806 -25.34 7.56 27.71
N SER A 807 -24.61 7.25 28.79
CA SER A 807 -24.42 5.90 29.36
C SER A 807 -23.84 4.83 28.41
N ILE A 808 -23.34 5.20 27.23
CA ILE A 808 -22.81 4.26 26.22
C ILE A 808 -21.45 3.69 26.62
N ASN A 809 -21.36 2.36 26.71
CA ASN A 809 -20.13 1.62 27.07
C ASN A 809 -19.04 1.70 25.99
N VAL A 810 -17.77 1.52 26.40
CA VAL A 810 -16.62 1.66 25.50
C VAL A 810 -16.50 0.52 24.48
N GLU A 811 -17.01 -0.65 24.84
CA GLU A 811 -17.09 -1.84 23.99
C GLU A 811 -17.89 -1.57 22.71
N GLU A 812 -18.99 -0.84 22.80
CA GLU A 812 -19.84 -0.53 21.64
C GLU A 812 -19.14 0.35 20.62
N PHE A 813 -18.26 1.27 21.06
CA PHE A 813 -17.46 2.06 20.12
C PHE A 813 -16.54 1.18 19.26
N ARG A 814 -15.98 0.09 19.80
CA ARG A 814 -15.22 -0.87 18.98
C ARG A 814 -16.13 -1.49 17.92
N THR A 815 -17.26 -2.05 18.34
CA THR A 815 -18.28 -2.65 17.47
C THR A 815 -18.75 -1.72 16.33
N ILE A 816 -18.79 -0.41 16.58
CA ILE A 816 -19.22 0.64 15.64
C ILE A 816 -18.12 1.04 14.64
N PHE A 817 -16.86 1.15 15.10
CA PHE A 817 -15.72 1.56 14.26
C PHE A 817 -15.02 0.39 13.55
N ASP A 818 -15.27 -0.85 13.97
CA ASP A 818 -14.74 -2.08 13.38
C ASP A 818 -15.02 -2.17 11.88
N ALA A 819 -14.01 -2.63 11.14
CA ALA A 819 -13.96 -2.70 9.68
C ALA A 819 -15.02 -3.66 9.10
N SER A 820 -16.26 -3.18 8.98
CA SER A 820 -17.41 -4.02 8.62
C SER A 820 -17.47 -4.44 7.15
N ILE A 821 -16.96 -3.62 6.24
CA ILE A 821 -16.85 -3.95 4.80
C ILE A 821 -15.79 -3.06 4.12
N PRO A 822 -14.95 -3.58 3.19
CA PRO A 822 -13.95 -2.76 2.49
C PRO A 822 -14.57 -1.79 1.47
N LEU A 823 -13.95 -0.61 1.33
CA LEU A 823 -14.29 0.38 0.31
C LEU A 823 -13.53 0.09 -0.99
N LYS A 824 -14.22 0.16 -2.14
CA LYS A 824 -13.78 -0.52 -3.38
C LYS A 824 -12.83 0.27 -4.27
N ALA A 825 -12.73 1.60 -4.16
CA ALA A 825 -11.97 2.42 -5.11
C ALA A 825 -10.60 2.90 -4.58
N SER A 826 -10.16 2.42 -3.41
CA SER A 826 -8.80 2.62 -2.90
C SER A 826 -7.77 1.97 -3.83
N LYS A 827 -7.10 2.78 -4.65
CA LYS A 827 -5.87 2.37 -5.37
C LYS A 827 -4.63 2.42 -4.45
N ALA A 828 -4.79 2.26 -3.13
CA ALA A 828 -3.73 2.31 -2.13
C ALA A 828 -3.68 1.03 -1.28
N LEU A 829 -2.47 0.57 -0.95
CA LEU A 829 -2.17 -0.60 -0.11
C LEU A 829 -2.54 -0.42 1.39
N ARG A 830 -3.26 0.64 1.73
CA ARG A 830 -3.64 1.01 3.08
C ARG A 830 -5.15 0.87 3.25
N GLU A 831 -5.56 0.39 4.42
CA GLU A 831 -6.95 0.11 4.73
C GLU A 831 -7.88 1.29 4.39
N GLN A 832 -8.97 0.98 3.69
CA GLN A 832 -10.18 1.80 3.61
C GLN A 832 -11.38 0.87 3.82
N SER A 833 -12.11 1.09 4.91
CA SER A 833 -13.24 0.27 5.32
C SER A 833 -14.39 1.16 5.81
N TYR A 834 -15.58 0.60 5.85
CA TYR A 834 -16.76 1.22 6.43
C TYR A 834 -17.23 0.39 7.62
N GLY A 835 -17.33 1.03 8.79
CA GLY A 835 -17.98 0.51 9.98
C GLY A 835 -19.48 0.77 9.95
N MET A 836 -20.09 0.96 11.12
CA MET A 836 -21.48 1.43 11.21
C MET A 836 -21.51 2.96 11.22
N GLY A 837 -21.70 3.57 10.04
CA GLY A 837 -21.82 5.03 9.89
C GLY A 837 -20.51 5.79 9.68
N TRP A 838 -19.38 5.11 9.89
CA TRP A 838 -18.04 5.71 9.89
C TRP A 838 -17.14 5.09 8.83
N GLY A 839 -16.32 5.92 8.19
CA GLY A 839 -15.22 5.47 7.35
C GLY A 839 -13.93 5.35 8.13
N SER A 840 -13.36 4.16 8.19
CA SER A 840 -12.06 3.89 8.80
C SER A 840 -10.99 3.86 7.71
N THR A 841 -9.85 4.52 7.95
CA THR A 841 -8.74 4.50 6.99
C THR A 841 -7.37 4.68 7.65
N GLN A 842 -6.42 3.85 7.23
CA GLN A 842 -5.04 3.94 7.69
C GLN A 842 -4.31 5.10 6.98
N LEU A 843 -3.86 6.08 7.76
CA LEU A 843 -3.18 7.29 7.26
C LEU A 843 -1.69 7.04 6.92
N PRO A 844 -1.06 7.86 6.04
CA PRO A 844 -1.70 8.80 5.11
C PRO A 844 -2.49 8.12 3.97
N ASN A 845 -3.67 8.63 3.63
CA ASN A 845 -4.53 8.04 2.58
C ASN A 845 -5.28 9.07 1.71
N GLN A 846 -5.97 8.60 0.66
CA GLN A 846 -6.92 9.35 -0.17
C GLN A 846 -8.33 9.20 0.43
N VAL A 847 -8.86 10.21 1.12
CA VAL A 847 -10.27 10.17 1.59
C VAL A 847 -11.17 10.64 0.44
N SER A 848 -11.46 9.74 -0.50
CA SER A 848 -12.17 10.05 -1.74
C SER A 848 -13.62 9.54 -1.79
N GLU A 849 -13.91 8.38 -1.20
CA GLU A 849 -15.16 7.64 -1.45
C GLU A 849 -16.36 8.08 -0.62
N ILE A 850 -16.14 8.70 0.54
CA ILE A 850 -17.19 9.14 1.46
C ILE A 850 -17.42 10.66 1.32
N THR A 851 -17.36 11.17 0.08
CA THR A 851 -17.52 12.61 -0.20
C THR A 851 -18.51 12.82 -1.35
N SER A 852 -19.47 13.73 -1.18
CA SER A 852 -20.43 14.11 -2.22
C SER A 852 -19.79 14.80 -3.45
N ASN A 853 -18.49 15.10 -3.37
CA ASN A 853 -17.69 15.74 -4.41
C ASN A 853 -16.85 14.72 -5.21
N SER A 854 -17.22 13.43 -5.19
CA SER A 854 -16.58 12.32 -5.88
C SER A 854 -16.55 12.53 -7.41
N GLY A 855 -15.45 13.08 -7.93
CA GLY A 855 -15.26 13.45 -9.34
C GLY A 855 -15.10 14.95 -9.63
N ILE A 856 -15.21 15.84 -8.63
CA ILE A 856 -14.93 17.29 -8.78
C ILE A 856 -13.42 17.58 -8.72
N LEU A 857 -12.65 16.74 -8.02
CA LEU A 857 -11.20 16.84 -7.92
C LEU A 857 -10.54 15.72 -8.72
N ASP A 858 -9.58 16.07 -9.59
CA ASP A 858 -8.79 15.08 -10.36
C ASP A 858 -8.03 14.09 -9.45
N THR A 859 -7.68 14.52 -8.23
CA THR A 859 -6.99 13.73 -7.19
C THR A 859 -7.32 14.26 -5.80
N TYR A 860 -7.40 13.38 -4.78
CA TYR A 860 -7.83 13.75 -3.42
C TYR A 860 -6.66 14.06 -2.48
N PRO A 861 -6.82 15.03 -1.57
CA PRO A 861 -5.78 15.44 -0.64
C PRO A 861 -5.33 14.31 0.29
N THR A 862 -4.09 14.40 0.73
CA THR A 862 -3.53 13.53 1.77
C THR A 862 -3.97 14.05 3.12
N ILE A 863 -4.75 13.25 3.84
CA ILE A 863 -4.92 13.41 5.29
C ILE A 863 -3.82 12.58 5.96
N GLY A 864 -3.17 13.12 6.99
CA GLY A 864 -2.12 12.43 7.77
C GLY A 864 -0.77 12.24 7.07
N GLY A 865 -0.46 13.03 6.04
CA GLY A 865 0.92 13.15 5.52
C GLY A 865 1.62 14.31 6.21
N LEU A 866 2.96 14.33 6.20
CA LEU A 866 3.66 15.56 6.51
C LEU A 866 3.46 16.55 5.35
N VAL A 867 3.14 17.78 5.72
CA VAL A 867 3.22 18.94 4.83
C VAL A 867 4.68 19.40 4.83
N ASN A 868 5.26 19.52 3.63
CA ASN A 868 6.56 20.16 3.41
C ASN A 868 6.42 21.69 3.34
#